data_AF-B8M0T9-F1
#
_entry.id   AF-B8M0T9-F1
#
_cell.length_a   1.000
_cell.length_b   1.000
_cell.length_c   1.000
_cell.angle_alpha   90.00
_cell.angle_beta   90.00
_cell.angle_gamma   90.00
#
_symmetry.space_group_name_H-M   'P 1'
#
loop_
_entity.id
_entity.type
_entity.pdbx_description
1 polymer ?
#
loop_
_entity_poly.entity_id
_entity_poly.type
_entity_poly.pdbx_seq_one_letter_code
_entity_poly.pdbx_strand_id
1 'polypeptide(L)'
;MAETVTPTRIPFWRKVIDQAGVTPEVANYTYPGSGTKEDPYIISWIPNDPRDPMRFSKTAKWGITMLVAVSTLAVALASSAYSGGILQTMLAFGISQEVATLGISLFVLGFAIGPLVWAPMSELFGRQILFTVTYCLLTVFSAGCTGSKNPQTLIILRFFAGAFGSSPLTNAGGVIADMFSASERGLATTFFAVAPFLGPVLGPIIGGFLGEYAGWKWVVGFIAIFAGVVWIIGTLLIPETYAPVLLRRRAAKLHKMTGKVYVTHIDVQRGHVSIQQALKASLLRPWILLLREPIVLLLSVYMAIIYGTLYMLFGAFPIVFEGTRHWSQGITGLSFLGVMVGMLFAVMYSIWDNKRYLREVEKQGGFAAPEARLPPCLVGCVALPVGLFWFAWTNYPSIHWIVCILAGVPFGFGMVLVFLGVMNYLIDAYTIFAASVLAANSVLRSLCGAAFPLFTTYMYHNLGIHWASSVPAFLALACVPFPFLFYKYGAQIREKCKYAAESIAFVRKMLQAAAAQDESTDGEKIEEPEFDRTEAPAPHDVSSESGDEEAEEEPARRMYSRASRASTRTATSSHRRFEYEGNPYDIDRVNTRDSDFSIIAPGKPVAMRRVVSDLLISAGRRPSNNLSSLRNRRTNGSNPSQQRRHNSNKSIDGPDSIPTKGSSGSTTSSTVSPPPTSATSATSPPLSVSRSRRSAWELIKSGPIGRFGDWYTNTQHKRPYVTQLASSLIIYLAGDLKMKTTESVDGGERETVATAGYDPLRTLRHLTVGLVSSIPSYKWFMFLHHNFNYTSKFRSIFTKVAVQQAVFTPVFNTYFFSMQSLLAGATIEETWERLKLAVPNSIKNSVKLWPAVTAFSFMYIPPHFRSVFGGMIAVGWQTYLSWLNQKAAREVAAAEAAASSGVEISAVRTADDRISQAA
;
A
#
# COMPACT_ATOMS: atom_id res chain seq x y z
N MET A 1 -6.95 -6.73 51.76
CA MET A 1 -7.64 -5.80 50.84
C MET A 1 -6.56 -4.89 50.24
N ALA A 2 -6.64 -4.55 48.96
CA ALA A 2 -5.73 -3.59 48.34
C ALA A 2 -6.40 -2.22 48.30
N GLU A 3 -5.70 -1.16 48.73
CA GLU A 3 -6.23 0.20 48.69
C GLU A 3 -6.47 0.65 47.25
N THR A 4 -7.64 1.25 46.99
CA THR A 4 -7.98 1.79 45.68
C THR A 4 -7.27 3.12 45.45
N VAL A 5 -5.99 3.05 45.07
CA VAL A 5 -5.14 4.22 44.76
C VAL A 5 -5.87 5.15 43.79
N THR A 6 -6.15 6.37 44.24
CA THR A 6 -6.78 7.40 43.42
C THR A 6 -5.77 7.94 42.40
N PRO A 7 -6.08 7.94 41.09
CA PRO A 7 -5.05 8.09 40.06
C PRO A 7 -4.53 9.53 39.97
N THR A 8 -3.21 9.73 40.08
CA THR A 8 -2.61 11.05 39.83
C THR A 8 -2.83 11.50 38.38
N ARG A 9 -3.65 12.53 38.20
CA ARG A 9 -3.98 13.08 36.87
C ARG A 9 -2.75 13.77 36.26
N ILE A 10 -2.00 13.06 35.41
CA ILE A 10 -0.93 13.67 34.60
C ILE A 10 -1.53 14.81 33.74
N PRO A 11 -1.02 16.06 33.85
CA PRO A 11 -1.54 17.20 33.09
C PRO A 11 -1.29 17.05 31.58
N PHE A 12 -2.16 17.64 30.77
CA PHE A 12 -2.20 17.42 29.31
C PHE A 12 -0.83 17.59 28.62
N TRP A 13 -0.17 18.74 28.82
CA TRP A 13 1.14 19.02 28.23
C TRP A 13 2.21 18.01 28.63
N ARG A 14 2.14 17.43 29.84
CA ARG A 14 3.05 16.36 30.25
C ARG A 14 2.78 15.05 29.52
N LYS A 15 1.52 14.73 29.14
CA LYS A 15 1.22 13.56 28.28
C LYS A 15 1.74 13.72 26.85
N VAL A 16 1.76 14.95 26.34
CA VAL A 16 2.26 15.30 25.00
C VAL A 16 3.79 15.33 24.95
N ILE A 17 4.47 15.81 26.00
CA ILE A 17 5.93 16.00 26.02
C ILE A 17 6.68 14.83 26.71
N ASP A 18 6.28 14.41 27.91
CA ASP A 18 6.90 13.30 28.65
C ASP A 18 6.28 11.95 28.26
N GLN A 19 6.64 11.46 27.07
CA GLN A 19 6.13 10.17 26.55
C GLN A 19 6.43 8.95 27.45
N ALA A 20 7.41 9.04 28.36
CA ALA A 20 7.73 7.96 29.30
C ALA A 20 6.74 7.89 30.49
N GLY A 21 6.10 9.02 30.85
CA GLY A 21 4.97 9.06 31.78
C GLY A 21 5.21 8.45 33.17
N VAL A 22 6.43 8.53 33.71
CA VAL A 22 6.75 8.00 35.05
C VAL A 22 6.16 8.91 36.14
N THR A 23 5.15 8.42 36.85
CA THR A 23 4.64 8.96 38.12
C THR A 23 5.35 8.29 39.31
N PRO A 24 5.20 8.80 40.55
CA PRO A 24 5.70 8.09 41.74
C PRO A 24 5.12 6.68 41.87
N GLU A 25 3.85 6.49 41.52
CA GLU A 25 3.19 5.17 41.48
C GLU A 25 3.93 4.22 40.54
N VAL A 26 4.22 4.67 39.30
CA VAL A 26 4.94 3.89 38.27
C VAL A 26 6.40 3.59 38.67
N ALA A 27 7.03 4.44 39.48
CA ALA A 27 8.39 4.22 39.97
C ALA A 27 8.45 3.23 41.14
N ASN A 28 7.44 3.25 42.02
CA ASN A 28 7.38 2.43 43.23
C ASN A 28 6.67 1.07 42.99
N TYR A 29 6.04 0.86 41.84
CA TYR A 29 5.33 -0.38 41.52
C TYR A 29 6.28 -1.58 41.37
N THR A 30 5.92 -2.71 42.00
CA THR A 30 6.67 -3.96 41.92
C THR A 30 6.38 -4.69 40.60
N TYR A 31 7.27 -4.54 39.63
CA TYR A 31 7.23 -5.32 38.39
C TYR A 31 7.74 -6.75 38.60
N PRO A 32 7.24 -7.76 37.86
CA PRO A 32 7.76 -9.13 37.92
C PRO A 32 9.19 -9.22 37.34
N GLY A 33 10.00 -10.11 37.92
CA GLY A 33 11.45 -10.25 37.69
C GLY A 33 12.28 -9.70 38.86
N SER A 34 13.60 -9.83 38.79
CA SER A 34 14.56 -9.34 39.80
C SER A 34 15.25 -8.03 39.42
N GLY A 35 15.22 -7.68 38.12
CA GLY A 35 15.89 -6.50 37.57
C GLY A 35 17.37 -6.72 37.23
N THR A 36 17.79 -7.98 37.11
CA THR A 36 19.11 -8.41 36.65
C THR A 36 19.16 -8.44 35.11
N LYS A 37 20.30 -8.81 34.49
CA LYS A 37 20.35 -8.96 33.02
C LYS A 37 19.72 -10.28 32.57
N GLU A 38 19.80 -11.27 33.45
CA GLU A 38 19.39 -12.66 33.30
C GLU A 38 17.88 -12.79 33.56
N ASP A 39 17.35 -12.00 34.50
CA ASP A 39 15.93 -11.89 34.86
C ASP A 39 15.55 -10.39 35.05
N PRO A 40 15.30 -9.67 33.95
CA PRO A 40 14.98 -8.24 33.97
C PRO A 40 13.52 -7.98 34.36
N TYR A 41 13.24 -6.80 34.92
CA TYR A 41 11.86 -6.41 35.23
C TYR A 41 11.01 -6.27 33.96
N ILE A 42 9.93 -7.04 33.86
CA ILE A 42 9.00 -6.99 32.72
C ILE A 42 7.98 -5.88 32.95
N ILE A 43 8.08 -4.79 32.19
CA ILE A 43 7.17 -3.65 32.29
C ILE A 43 5.84 -3.94 31.58
N SER A 44 4.77 -3.77 32.35
CA SER A 44 3.36 -3.71 31.94
C SER A 44 2.75 -2.33 32.27
N TRP A 45 1.46 -2.16 31.95
CA TRP A 45 0.66 -1.06 32.49
C TRP A 45 0.29 -1.33 33.95
N ILE A 46 0.35 -0.31 34.81
CA ILE A 46 -0.15 -0.43 36.20
C ILE A 46 -1.69 -0.39 36.22
N PRO A 47 -2.34 -0.87 37.30
CA PRO A 47 -3.76 -0.60 37.52
C PRO A 47 -4.07 0.90 37.42
N ASN A 48 -5.08 1.25 36.63
CA ASN A 48 -5.53 2.64 36.40
C ASN A 48 -4.47 3.62 35.86
N ASP A 49 -3.46 3.13 35.13
CA ASP A 49 -2.38 3.95 34.57
C ASP A 49 -2.88 5.17 33.77
N PRO A 50 -2.52 6.42 34.15
CA PRO A 50 -2.99 7.63 33.48
C PRO A 50 -2.36 7.88 32.10
N ARG A 51 -1.34 7.11 31.68
CA ARG A 51 -0.69 7.20 30.37
C ARG A 51 -1.18 6.16 29.36
N ASP A 52 -1.90 5.14 29.82
CA ASP A 52 -2.58 4.12 29.02
C ASP A 52 -3.59 4.77 28.04
N PRO A 53 -3.39 4.63 26.72
CA PRO A 53 -4.28 5.18 25.69
C PRO A 53 -5.71 4.60 25.72
N MET A 54 -5.89 3.34 26.15
CA MET A 54 -7.22 2.72 26.25
C MET A 54 -8.04 3.36 27.38
N ARG A 55 -7.38 3.93 28.39
CA ARG A 55 -8.00 4.68 29.50
C ARG A 55 -8.17 6.19 29.25
N PHE A 56 -7.88 6.70 28.06
CA PHE A 56 -8.14 8.10 27.73
C PHE A 56 -9.64 8.44 27.79
N SER A 57 -9.99 9.66 28.19
CA SER A 57 -11.40 10.10 28.25
C SER A 57 -12.04 10.07 26.86
N LYS A 58 -13.34 9.76 26.76
CA LYS A 58 -14.02 9.63 25.47
C LYS A 58 -13.86 10.89 24.60
N THR A 59 -13.95 12.08 25.19
CA THR A 59 -13.71 13.36 24.51
C THR A 59 -12.30 13.46 23.91
N ALA A 60 -11.27 12.96 24.61
CA ALA A 60 -9.89 12.94 24.09
C ALA A 60 -9.73 11.92 22.95
N LYS A 61 -10.27 10.70 23.10
CA LYS A 61 -10.23 9.67 22.04
C LYS A 61 -10.90 10.16 20.74
N TRP A 62 -12.10 10.74 20.86
CA TRP A 62 -12.83 11.31 19.72
C TRP A 62 -12.14 12.55 19.15
N GLY A 63 -11.61 13.46 19.98
CA GLY A 63 -10.87 14.63 19.53
C GLY A 63 -9.62 14.27 18.71
N ILE A 64 -8.81 13.32 19.20
CA ILE A 64 -7.64 12.80 18.46
C ILE A 64 -8.08 12.13 17.15
N THR A 65 -9.15 11.34 17.17
CA THR A 65 -9.68 10.65 15.98
C THR A 65 -10.15 11.64 14.91
N MET A 66 -10.89 12.68 15.31
CA MET A 66 -11.36 13.73 14.39
C MET A 66 -10.19 14.56 13.85
N LEU A 67 -9.17 14.86 14.65
CA LEU A 67 -7.98 15.57 14.20
C LEU A 67 -7.16 14.74 13.19
N VAL A 68 -7.00 13.43 13.42
CA VAL A 68 -6.38 12.50 12.47
C VAL A 68 -7.23 12.30 11.21
N ALA A 69 -8.56 12.34 11.31
CA ALA A 69 -9.45 12.39 10.15
C ALA A 69 -9.27 13.69 9.34
N VAL A 70 -9.18 14.85 10.00
CA VAL A 70 -8.90 16.15 9.34
C VAL A 70 -7.51 16.14 8.67
N SER A 71 -6.49 15.53 9.28
CA SER A 71 -5.20 15.27 8.62
C SER A 71 -5.37 14.48 7.32
N THR A 72 -6.09 13.35 7.37
CA THR A 72 -6.37 12.53 6.18
C THR A 72 -7.16 13.29 5.11
N LEU A 73 -8.13 14.11 5.51
CA LEU A 73 -8.87 14.99 4.62
C LEU A 73 -7.94 16.00 3.94
N ALA A 74 -7.03 16.63 4.70
CA ALA A 74 -6.11 17.65 4.18
C ALA A 74 -5.18 17.10 3.09
N VAL A 75 -4.60 15.91 3.27
CA VAL A 75 -3.76 15.30 2.23
C VAL A 75 -4.59 14.79 1.03
N ALA A 76 -5.79 14.23 1.27
CA ALA A 76 -6.65 13.73 0.21
C ALA A 76 -7.34 14.85 -0.60
N LEU A 77 -7.45 16.06 -0.03
CA LEU A 77 -7.81 17.30 -0.71
C LEU A 77 -6.61 17.87 -1.48
N ALA A 78 -5.40 17.81 -0.92
CA ALA A 78 -4.18 18.32 -1.55
C ALA A 78 -3.78 17.60 -2.86
N SER A 79 -4.17 16.33 -3.02
CA SER A 79 -3.98 15.58 -4.27
C SER A 79 -4.88 16.06 -5.41
N SER A 80 -6.12 16.44 -5.08
CA SER A 80 -7.19 16.74 -6.04
C SER A 80 -7.38 18.23 -6.30
N ALA A 81 -7.32 19.10 -5.28
CA ALA A 81 -7.62 20.54 -5.42
C ALA A 81 -6.76 21.27 -6.46
N TYR A 82 -5.54 20.79 -6.68
CA TYR A 82 -4.66 21.27 -7.74
C TYR A 82 -5.28 21.18 -9.16
N SER A 83 -6.27 20.31 -9.40
CA SER A 83 -6.95 20.18 -10.69
C SER A 83 -7.57 21.50 -11.18
N GLY A 84 -8.23 22.24 -10.28
CA GLY A 84 -8.84 23.53 -10.62
C GLY A 84 -7.83 24.63 -10.93
N GLY A 85 -6.55 24.43 -10.63
CA GLY A 85 -5.45 25.32 -11.03
C GLY A 85 -4.72 24.92 -12.32
N ILE A 86 -5.13 23.84 -13.01
CA ILE A 86 -4.39 23.31 -14.17
C ILE A 86 -4.29 24.32 -15.32
N LEU A 87 -5.39 24.98 -15.70
CA LEU A 87 -5.38 25.96 -16.80
C LEU A 87 -4.43 27.13 -16.51
N GLN A 88 -4.50 27.70 -15.31
CA GLN A 88 -3.62 28.77 -14.85
C GLN A 88 -2.16 28.30 -14.76
N THR A 89 -1.90 27.03 -14.44
CA THR A 89 -0.54 26.45 -14.44
C THR A 89 0.00 26.30 -15.86
N MET A 90 -0.83 25.84 -16.82
CA MET A 90 -0.48 25.75 -18.24
C MET A 90 -0.12 27.13 -18.81
N LEU A 91 -0.96 28.14 -18.55
CA LEU A 91 -0.73 29.53 -18.99
C LEU A 91 0.51 30.15 -18.35
N ALA A 92 0.73 29.94 -17.04
CA ALA A 92 1.86 30.55 -16.32
C ALA A 92 3.23 29.98 -16.69
N PHE A 93 3.30 28.72 -17.16
CA PHE A 93 4.57 28.07 -17.53
C PHE A 93 4.71 27.75 -19.03
N GLY A 94 3.68 28.02 -19.85
CA GLY A 94 3.68 27.71 -21.29
C GLY A 94 3.76 26.20 -21.60
N ILE A 95 3.20 25.36 -20.72
CA ILE A 95 3.25 23.90 -20.81
C ILE A 95 1.96 23.28 -21.38
N SER A 96 2.07 22.06 -21.89
CA SER A 96 0.91 21.27 -22.32
C SER A 96 0.13 20.69 -21.12
N GLN A 97 -1.11 20.28 -21.39
CA GLN A 97 -2.04 19.80 -20.36
C GLN A 97 -1.52 18.56 -19.63
N GLU A 98 -0.85 17.66 -20.33
CA GLU A 98 -0.29 16.42 -19.76
C GLU A 98 0.81 16.74 -18.74
N VAL A 99 1.64 17.74 -19.02
CA VAL A 99 2.69 18.20 -18.09
C VAL A 99 2.09 18.88 -16.87
N ALA A 100 0.98 19.62 -17.01
CA ALA A 100 0.26 20.14 -15.86
C ALA A 100 -0.38 19.02 -15.02
N THR A 101 -0.99 18.02 -15.68
CA THR A 101 -1.62 16.84 -15.07
C THR A 101 -0.63 15.92 -14.33
N LEU A 102 0.66 15.90 -14.71
CA LEU A 102 1.71 15.27 -13.90
C LEU A 102 1.75 15.79 -12.45
N GLY A 103 1.30 17.03 -12.20
CA GLY A 103 1.15 17.58 -10.85
C GLY A 103 0.09 16.87 -10.01
N ILE A 104 -1.01 16.38 -10.59
CA ILE A 104 -1.92 15.45 -9.91
C ILE A 104 -1.21 14.11 -9.76
N SER A 105 -0.78 13.54 -10.90
CA SER A 105 -0.31 12.15 -10.99
C SER A 105 0.85 11.82 -10.06
N LEU A 106 1.87 12.68 -9.96
CA LEU A 106 3.01 12.40 -9.08
C LEU A 106 2.68 12.61 -7.59
N PHE A 107 1.73 13.47 -7.23
CA PHE A 107 1.26 13.58 -5.85
C PHE A 107 0.62 12.26 -5.41
N VAL A 108 -0.19 11.64 -6.29
CA VAL A 108 -0.81 10.32 -6.05
C VAL A 108 0.22 9.19 -6.13
N LEU A 109 1.26 9.30 -6.96
CA LEU A 109 2.39 8.36 -6.92
C LEU A 109 3.12 8.41 -5.56
N GLY A 110 3.14 9.58 -4.91
CA GLY A 110 3.54 9.72 -3.51
C GLY A 110 2.71 8.84 -2.56
N PHE A 111 1.40 8.68 -2.80
CA PHE A 111 0.54 7.76 -2.04
C PHE A 111 0.79 6.28 -2.32
N ALA A 112 1.61 5.92 -3.32
CA ALA A 112 2.09 4.54 -3.47
C ALA A 112 3.34 4.30 -2.59
N ILE A 113 4.26 5.27 -2.53
CA ILE A 113 5.58 5.09 -1.91
C ILE A 113 5.57 5.41 -0.41
N GLY A 114 4.92 6.50 0.00
CA GLY A 114 4.89 6.95 1.38
C GLY A 114 4.34 5.91 2.38
N PRO A 115 3.19 5.25 2.12
CA PRO A 115 2.65 4.19 2.98
C PRO A 115 3.65 3.09 3.34
N LEU A 116 4.50 2.67 2.40
CA LEU A 116 5.49 1.60 2.59
C LEU A 116 6.62 1.99 3.56
N VAL A 117 6.84 3.30 3.75
CA VAL A 117 7.85 3.85 4.66
C VAL A 117 7.20 4.26 5.99
N TRP A 118 6.06 4.95 5.94
CA TRP A 118 5.45 5.54 7.14
C TRP A 118 4.75 4.54 8.06
N ALA A 119 4.30 3.40 7.54
CA ALA A 119 3.78 2.32 8.37
C ALA A 119 4.86 1.78 9.34
N PRO A 120 5.96 1.14 8.91
CA PRO A 120 6.98 0.59 9.82
C PRO A 120 7.67 1.68 10.66
N MET A 121 7.92 2.87 10.10
CA MET A 121 8.53 3.96 10.85
C MET A 121 7.66 4.41 12.05
N SER A 122 6.33 4.32 11.95
CA SER A 122 5.44 4.72 13.07
C SER A 122 5.46 3.73 14.25
N GLU A 123 5.89 2.50 13.98
CA GLU A 123 6.01 1.42 14.98
C GLU A 123 7.39 1.45 15.68
N LEU A 124 8.39 2.02 15.01
CA LEU A 124 9.75 2.19 15.55
C LEU A 124 9.86 3.47 16.39
N PHE A 125 9.32 4.59 15.88
CA PHE A 125 9.51 5.91 16.47
C PHE A 125 8.31 6.44 17.27
N GLY A 126 7.11 5.89 17.03
CA GLY A 126 5.83 6.34 17.57
C GLY A 126 4.97 7.08 16.53
N ARG A 127 3.66 7.20 16.80
CA ARG A 127 2.68 7.86 15.92
C ARG A 127 2.85 9.39 15.95
N GLN A 128 3.07 9.96 17.13
CA GLN A 128 3.09 11.42 17.35
C GLN A 128 4.23 12.07 16.58
N ILE A 129 5.46 11.63 16.81
CA ILE A 129 6.66 12.21 16.19
C ILE A 129 6.60 12.02 14.67
N LEU A 130 6.14 10.86 14.19
CA LEU A 130 6.02 10.62 12.76
C LEU A 130 4.97 11.53 12.11
N PHE A 131 3.80 11.73 12.72
CA PHE A 131 2.81 12.70 12.21
C PHE A 131 3.37 14.13 12.23
N THR A 132 3.99 14.58 13.33
CA THR A 132 4.64 15.90 13.40
C THR A 132 5.68 16.11 12.29
N VAL A 133 6.57 15.14 12.05
CA VAL A 133 7.62 15.26 11.01
C VAL A 133 7.03 15.20 9.61
N THR A 134 6.12 14.26 9.34
CA THR A 134 5.53 14.10 7.99
C THR A 134 4.61 15.27 7.62
N TYR A 135 3.90 15.88 8.58
CA TYR A 135 3.09 17.08 8.34
C TYR A 135 3.91 18.36 8.21
N CYS A 136 5.02 18.48 8.94
CA CYS A 136 6.01 19.53 8.69
C CYS A 136 6.50 19.47 7.23
N LEU A 137 6.91 18.28 6.78
CA LEU A 137 7.41 18.10 5.41
C LEU A 137 6.32 18.30 4.35
N LEU A 138 5.09 17.78 4.54
CA LEU A 138 3.94 18.10 3.67
C LEU A 138 3.74 19.62 3.53
N THR A 139 3.80 20.35 4.65
CA THR A 139 3.63 21.81 4.70
C THR A 139 4.75 22.52 3.93
N VAL A 140 6.01 22.17 4.21
CA VAL A 140 7.21 22.76 3.57
C VAL A 140 7.24 22.48 2.06
N PHE A 141 6.97 21.25 1.62
CA PHE A 141 6.90 20.91 0.20
C PHE A 141 5.74 21.60 -0.51
N SER A 142 4.58 21.76 0.16
CA SER A 142 3.43 22.50 -0.39
C SER A 142 3.72 24.00 -0.49
N ALA A 143 4.35 24.61 0.51
CA ALA A 143 4.78 26.02 0.45
C ALA A 143 5.83 26.25 -0.66
N GLY A 144 6.74 25.28 -0.84
CA GLY A 144 7.70 25.26 -1.96
C GLY A 144 7.03 25.18 -3.33
N CYS A 145 5.87 24.53 -3.45
CA CYS A 145 5.07 24.53 -4.69
C CYS A 145 4.61 25.97 -5.03
N THR A 146 4.14 26.74 -4.05
CA THR A 146 3.75 28.16 -4.23
C THR A 146 4.91 29.03 -4.71
N GLY A 147 6.12 28.76 -4.19
CA GLY A 147 7.37 29.43 -4.59
C GLY A 147 7.98 28.95 -5.92
N SER A 148 7.39 27.95 -6.59
CA SER A 148 7.97 27.37 -7.80
C SER A 148 8.00 28.35 -8.98
N LYS A 149 9.16 28.43 -9.64
CA LYS A 149 9.42 29.31 -10.80
C LYS A 149 9.49 28.56 -12.14
N ASN A 150 9.29 27.24 -12.10
CA ASN A 150 9.30 26.34 -13.26
C ASN A 150 8.45 25.10 -12.96
N PRO A 151 7.90 24.42 -13.98
CA PRO A 151 6.99 23.29 -13.79
C PRO A 151 7.69 22.05 -13.21
N GLN A 152 8.99 21.85 -13.47
CA GLN A 152 9.74 20.71 -12.96
C GLN A 152 9.82 20.75 -11.42
N THR A 153 10.14 21.93 -10.85
CA THR A 153 10.12 22.17 -9.40
C THR A 153 8.71 21.97 -8.83
N LEU A 154 7.66 22.48 -9.47
CA LEU A 154 6.28 22.26 -9.02
C LEU A 154 5.92 20.77 -8.94
N ILE A 155 6.20 20.01 -10.01
CA ILE A 155 5.87 18.58 -10.12
C ILE A 155 6.68 17.73 -9.13
N ILE A 156 7.97 18.02 -8.94
CA ILE A 156 8.84 17.30 -7.99
C ILE A 156 8.46 17.62 -6.54
N LEU A 157 8.17 18.87 -6.19
CA LEU A 157 7.75 19.22 -4.84
C LEU A 157 6.35 18.65 -4.53
N ARG A 158 5.45 18.55 -5.52
CA ARG A 158 4.16 17.85 -5.37
C ARG A 158 4.32 16.33 -5.16
N PHE A 159 5.29 15.68 -5.80
CA PHE A 159 5.65 14.29 -5.49
C PHE A 159 6.03 14.12 -4.02
N PHE A 160 6.95 14.94 -3.51
CA PHE A 160 7.37 14.86 -2.11
C PHE A 160 6.25 15.23 -1.13
N ALA A 161 5.45 16.26 -1.41
CA ALA A 161 4.29 16.62 -0.61
C ALA A 161 3.31 15.44 -0.47
N GLY A 162 2.95 14.78 -1.57
CA GLY A 162 2.11 13.58 -1.55
C GLY A 162 2.76 12.40 -0.83
N ALA A 163 4.07 12.18 -1.04
CA ALA A 163 4.82 11.13 -0.37
C ALA A 163 4.83 11.29 1.16
N PHE A 164 5.26 12.43 1.68
CA PHE A 164 5.30 12.68 3.13
C PHE A 164 3.90 12.79 3.73
N GLY A 165 2.99 13.54 3.10
CA GLY A 165 1.64 13.75 3.63
C GLY A 165 0.77 12.48 3.72
N SER A 166 1.12 11.41 3.01
CA SER A 166 0.34 10.17 2.99
C SER A 166 0.30 9.40 4.32
N SER A 167 1.08 9.78 5.33
CA SER A 167 1.24 9.01 6.58
C SER A 167 -0.07 8.69 7.35
N PRO A 168 -1.14 9.51 7.36
CA PRO A 168 -2.39 9.14 8.03
C PRO A 168 -3.18 8.07 7.28
N LEU A 169 -3.01 7.95 5.95
CA LEU A 169 -3.72 6.97 5.11
C LEU A 169 -3.39 5.52 5.50
N THR A 170 -2.26 5.28 6.17
CA THR A 170 -1.95 4.01 6.85
C THR A 170 -2.13 4.09 8.35
N ASN A 171 -1.58 5.12 9.00
CA ASN A 171 -1.32 5.06 10.43
C ASN A 171 -2.52 5.46 11.30
N ALA A 172 -3.56 6.06 10.71
CA ALA A 172 -4.79 6.41 11.43
C ALA A 172 -5.55 5.17 11.93
N GLY A 173 -5.59 4.08 11.14
CA GLY A 173 -6.16 2.81 11.57
C GLY A 173 -5.43 2.23 12.79
N GLY A 174 -4.11 2.42 12.83
CA GLY A 174 -3.28 2.15 14.01
C GLY A 174 -3.70 3.01 15.21
N VAL A 175 -3.73 4.34 15.07
CA VAL A 175 -4.11 5.26 16.17
C VAL A 175 -5.51 4.99 16.74
N ILE A 176 -6.47 4.58 15.91
CA ILE A 176 -7.81 4.19 16.38
C ILE A 176 -7.74 2.86 17.14
N ALA A 177 -7.04 1.85 16.62
CA ALA A 177 -6.86 0.57 17.30
C ALA A 177 -6.00 0.66 18.57
N ASP A 178 -5.11 1.65 18.64
CA ASP A 178 -4.28 1.95 19.82
C ASP A 178 -5.13 2.60 20.95
N MET A 179 -6.35 3.11 20.68
CA MET A 179 -7.19 3.82 21.67
C MET A 179 -8.57 3.19 21.97
N PHE A 180 -9.19 2.44 21.06
CA PHE A 180 -10.57 1.93 21.20
C PHE A 180 -10.64 0.40 21.34
N SER A 181 -11.55 -0.07 22.20
CA SER A 181 -11.90 -1.50 22.34
C SER A 181 -12.46 -2.05 21.02
N ALA A 182 -12.48 -3.38 20.87
CA ALA A 182 -12.97 -4.03 19.65
C ALA A 182 -14.41 -3.60 19.28
N SER A 183 -15.27 -3.49 20.28
CA SER A 183 -16.65 -2.98 20.18
C SER A 183 -16.76 -1.51 19.72
N GLU A 184 -16.02 -0.56 20.32
CA GLU A 184 -16.09 0.87 19.93
C GLU A 184 -15.35 1.16 18.61
N ARG A 185 -14.27 0.41 18.32
CA ARG A 185 -13.33 0.59 17.19
C ARG A 185 -14.02 0.61 15.82
N GLY A 186 -15.07 -0.18 15.63
CA GLY A 186 -15.84 -0.20 14.38
C GLY A 186 -16.49 1.15 14.05
N LEU A 187 -17.10 1.80 15.06
CA LEU A 187 -17.76 3.10 14.88
C LEU A 187 -16.75 4.22 14.59
N ALA A 188 -15.65 4.27 15.35
CA ALA A 188 -14.57 5.23 15.14
C ALA A 188 -13.95 5.11 13.72
N THR A 189 -13.76 3.87 13.25
CA THR A 189 -13.26 3.59 11.89
C THR A 189 -14.25 4.05 10.81
N THR A 190 -15.56 3.87 11.00
CA THR A 190 -16.58 4.36 10.05
C THR A 190 -16.59 5.88 9.94
N PHE A 191 -16.50 6.63 11.05
CA PHE A 191 -16.40 8.10 11.00
C PHE A 191 -15.08 8.57 10.37
N PHE A 192 -13.96 7.95 10.71
CA PHE A 192 -12.67 8.26 10.08
C PHE A 192 -12.69 8.08 8.56
N ALA A 193 -13.33 7.01 8.06
CA ALA A 193 -13.33 6.67 6.65
C ALA A 193 -14.00 7.71 5.74
N VAL A 194 -14.83 8.62 6.27
CA VAL A 194 -15.42 9.72 5.49
C VAL A 194 -14.35 10.66 4.91
N ALA A 195 -13.31 10.96 5.69
CA ALA A 195 -12.27 11.92 5.34
C ALA A 195 -11.49 11.61 4.04
N PRO A 196 -10.93 10.40 3.83
CA PRO A 196 -10.17 10.09 2.60
C PRO A 196 -11.02 10.07 1.33
N PHE A 197 -12.34 9.87 1.41
CA PHE A 197 -13.24 9.93 0.24
C PHE A 197 -13.73 11.34 -0.07
N LEU A 198 -13.96 12.14 0.97
CA LEU A 198 -14.46 13.51 0.83
C LEU A 198 -13.40 14.47 0.25
N GLY A 199 -12.11 14.27 0.55
CA GLY A 199 -11.01 15.10 0.03
C GLY A 199 -10.93 15.19 -1.51
N PRO A 200 -10.93 14.05 -2.24
CA PRO A 200 -11.00 14.00 -3.70
C PRO A 200 -12.20 14.74 -4.32
N VAL A 201 -13.28 14.91 -3.57
CA VAL A 201 -14.54 15.53 -4.03
C VAL A 201 -14.62 17.01 -3.68
N LEU A 202 -14.19 17.42 -2.49
CA LEU A 202 -14.09 18.83 -2.10
C LEU A 202 -12.95 19.57 -2.83
N GLY A 203 -11.89 18.85 -3.22
CA GLY A 203 -10.73 19.43 -3.88
C GLY A 203 -11.08 20.22 -5.15
N PRO A 204 -11.72 19.62 -6.18
CA PRO A 204 -12.08 20.33 -7.40
C PRO A 204 -13.06 21.49 -7.17
N ILE A 205 -13.93 21.42 -6.15
CA ILE A 205 -14.85 22.51 -5.80
C ILE A 205 -14.03 23.72 -5.30
N ILE A 206 -13.22 23.53 -4.26
CA ILE A 206 -12.43 24.60 -3.63
C ILE A 206 -11.36 25.11 -4.62
N GLY A 207 -10.64 24.19 -5.25
CA GLY A 207 -9.57 24.48 -6.20
C GLY A 207 -10.06 25.06 -7.52
N GLY A 208 -11.29 24.77 -7.95
CA GLY A 208 -11.92 25.37 -9.13
C GLY A 208 -12.15 26.86 -8.95
N PHE A 209 -12.93 27.24 -7.93
CA PHE A 209 -13.19 28.67 -7.65
C PHE A 209 -11.91 29.43 -7.26
N LEU A 210 -11.04 28.84 -6.43
CA LEU A 210 -9.80 29.50 -6.02
C LEU A 210 -8.78 29.59 -7.18
N GLY A 211 -8.76 28.60 -8.08
CA GLY A 211 -7.96 28.61 -9.30
C GLY A 211 -8.45 29.64 -10.32
N GLU A 212 -9.77 29.75 -10.48
CA GLU A 212 -10.42 30.72 -11.37
C GLU A 212 -10.17 32.17 -10.94
N TYR A 213 -10.45 32.51 -9.66
CA TYR A 213 -10.37 33.90 -9.18
C TYR A 213 -8.97 34.34 -8.71
N ALA A 214 -8.17 33.45 -8.13
CA ALA A 214 -6.87 33.80 -7.53
C ALA A 214 -5.67 33.09 -8.18
N GLY A 215 -5.90 32.07 -9.01
CA GLY A 215 -4.86 31.38 -9.76
C GLY A 215 -4.16 30.25 -8.99
N TRP A 216 -3.42 29.42 -9.75
CA TRP A 216 -2.82 28.17 -9.26
C TRP A 216 -1.95 28.32 -8.00
N LYS A 217 -1.27 29.48 -7.83
CA LYS A 217 -0.45 29.77 -6.64
C LYS A 217 -1.27 29.82 -5.37
N TRP A 218 -2.48 30.39 -5.40
CA TRP A 218 -3.36 30.42 -4.24
C TRP A 218 -3.96 29.04 -3.95
N VAL A 219 -4.19 28.21 -4.97
CA VAL A 219 -4.60 26.79 -4.79
C VAL A 219 -3.53 26.00 -4.01
N VAL A 220 -2.25 26.08 -4.40
CA VAL A 220 -1.17 25.40 -3.64
C VAL A 220 -0.80 26.11 -2.33
N GLY A 221 -0.99 27.43 -2.25
CA GLY A 221 -0.86 28.21 -1.03
C GLY A 221 -1.90 27.84 0.03
N PHE A 222 -3.16 27.69 -0.36
CA PHE A 222 -4.23 27.19 0.51
C PHE A 222 -3.92 25.78 1.04
N ILE A 223 -3.45 24.88 0.18
CA ILE A 223 -2.99 23.54 0.60
C ILE A 223 -1.87 23.64 1.65
N ALA A 224 -0.89 24.52 1.44
CA ALA A 224 0.21 24.73 2.39
C ALA A 224 -0.27 25.32 3.73
N ILE A 225 -1.17 26.31 3.71
CA ILE A 225 -1.75 26.91 4.91
C ILE A 225 -2.58 25.89 5.69
N PHE A 226 -3.45 25.13 5.00
CA PHE A 226 -4.29 24.13 5.64
C PHE A 226 -3.47 22.98 6.24
N ALA A 227 -2.47 22.47 5.51
CA ALA A 227 -1.52 21.49 6.03
C ALA A 227 -0.74 22.03 7.24
N GLY A 228 -0.32 23.30 7.21
CA GLY A 228 0.41 23.95 8.30
C GLY A 228 -0.42 24.17 9.56
N VAL A 229 -1.68 24.57 9.42
CA VAL A 229 -2.63 24.68 10.55
C VAL A 229 -2.85 23.31 11.18
N VAL A 230 -3.12 22.29 10.37
CA VAL A 230 -3.29 20.91 10.86
C VAL A 230 -2.01 20.34 11.46
N TRP A 231 -0.84 20.69 10.94
CA TRP A 231 0.47 20.33 11.49
C TRP A 231 0.69 20.90 12.90
N ILE A 232 0.43 22.21 13.08
CA ILE A 232 0.60 22.91 14.36
C ILE A 232 -0.39 22.34 15.39
N ILE A 233 -1.68 22.27 15.05
CA ILE A 233 -2.72 21.74 15.94
C ILE A 233 -2.45 20.26 16.27
N GLY A 234 -2.07 19.45 15.27
CA GLY A 234 -1.70 18.04 15.46
C GLY A 234 -0.52 17.85 16.42
N THR A 235 0.53 18.66 16.26
CA THR A 235 1.74 18.58 17.11
C THR A 235 1.48 19.02 18.55
N LEU A 236 0.58 19.97 18.77
CA LEU A 236 0.20 20.45 20.10
C LEU A 236 -0.83 19.55 20.80
N LEU A 237 -1.76 18.95 20.05
CA LEU A 237 -2.92 18.25 20.62
C LEU A 237 -2.88 16.70 20.57
N ILE A 238 -2.01 16.09 19.77
CA ILE A 238 -1.90 14.62 19.70
C ILE A 238 -0.75 14.15 20.63
N PRO A 239 -1.04 13.52 21.78
CA PRO A 239 -0.02 12.80 22.54
C PRO A 239 0.32 11.48 21.85
N GLU A 240 1.50 10.91 22.14
CA GLU A 240 1.83 9.56 21.67
C GLU A 240 0.83 8.52 22.18
N THR A 241 0.36 7.68 21.25
CA THR A 241 -0.72 6.69 21.44
C THR A 241 -0.24 5.25 21.31
N TYR A 242 0.92 4.98 20.69
CA TYR A 242 1.35 3.59 20.49
C TYR A 242 2.01 2.99 21.73
N ALA A 243 1.26 2.15 22.44
CA ALA A 243 1.62 1.54 23.72
C ALA A 243 3.05 0.95 23.81
N PRO A 244 3.56 0.19 22.80
CA PRO A 244 4.92 -0.36 22.87
C PRO A 244 6.02 0.70 22.93
N VAL A 245 5.85 1.85 22.27
CA VAL A 245 6.81 2.96 22.34
C VAL A 245 6.73 3.70 23.67
N LEU A 246 5.53 3.82 24.26
CA LEU A 246 5.35 4.38 25.61
C LEU A 246 6.05 3.51 26.66
N LEU A 247 5.80 2.20 26.66
CA LEU A 247 6.41 1.26 27.60
C LEU A 247 7.93 1.15 27.43
N ARG A 248 8.46 1.18 26.19
CA ARG A 248 9.91 1.25 25.92
C ARG A 248 10.55 2.53 26.48
N ARG A 249 9.91 3.68 26.30
CA ARG A 249 10.40 4.96 26.84
C ARG A 249 10.33 5.01 28.37
N ARG A 250 9.30 4.37 28.96
CA ARG A 250 9.20 4.14 30.41
C ARG A 250 10.35 3.25 30.92
N ALA A 251 10.62 2.12 30.27
CA ALA A 251 11.73 1.21 30.59
C ALA A 251 13.08 1.94 30.59
N ALA A 252 13.37 2.68 29.51
CA ALA A 252 14.61 3.46 29.39
C ALA A 252 14.74 4.58 30.44
N LYS A 253 13.63 5.08 31.00
CA LYS A 253 13.60 6.10 32.06
C LYS A 253 13.79 5.46 33.45
N LEU A 254 13.09 4.37 33.75
CA LEU A 254 13.23 3.62 35.01
C LEU A 254 14.61 2.97 35.15
N HIS A 255 15.17 2.41 34.08
CA HIS A 255 16.54 1.90 34.05
C HIS A 255 17.57 2.99 34.43
N LYS A 256 17.43 4.21 33.88
CA LYS A 256 18.28 5.36 34.22
C LYS A 256 18.06 5.91 35.64
N MET A 257 16.88 5.71 36.22
CA MET A 257 16.54 6.21 37.56
C MET A 257 16.96 5.26 38.69
N THR A 258 17.07 3.95 38.41
CA THR A 258 17.28 2.91 39.45
C THR A 258 18.50 2.02 39.22
N GLY A 259 19.13 2.09 38.04
CA GLY A 259 20.25 1.22 37.63
C GLY A 259 19.84 -0.21 37.24
N LYS A 260 18.68 -0.70 37.68
CA LYS A 260 18.17 -2.05 37.40
C LYS A 260 17.70 -2.20 35.95
N VAL A 261 17.69 -3.41 35.40
CA VAL A 261 17.29 -3.67 34.01
C VAL A 261 15.77 -3.80 33.91
N TYR A 262 15.17 -3.09 32.95
CA TYR A 262 13.75 -3.17 32.61
C TYR A 262 13.60 -3.44 31.11
N VAL A 263 12.70 -4.36 30.75
CA VAL A 263 12.40 -4.75 29.38
C VAL A 263 10.88 -4.80 29.20
N THR A 264 10.35 -4.52 28.01
CA THR A 264 8.90 -4.70 27.76
C THR A 264 8.61 -6.15 27.37
N HIS A 265 7.40 -6.64 27.66
CA HIS A 265 6.95 -7.97 27.25
C HIS A 265 7.12 -8.23 25.74
N ILE A 266 7.00 -7.18 24.92
CA ILE A 266 7.18 -7.24 23.47
C ILE A 266 8.66 -7.35 23.08
N ASP A 267 9.56 -6.73 23.84
CA ASP A 267 11.01 -6.81 23.58
C ASP A 267 11.60 -8.16 24.03
N VAL A 268 11.09 -8.75 25.12
CA VAL A 268 11.40 -10.14 25.51
C VAL A 268 11.00 -11.12 24.40
N GLN A 269 9.82 -10.94 23.80
CA GLN A 269 9.31 -11.84 22.75
C GLN A 269 9.90 -11.60 21.35
N ARG A 270 10.21 -10.34 20.97
CA ARG A 270 10.66 -10.01 19.60
C ARG A 270 12.17 -9.80 19.47
N GLY A 271 12.88 -9.49 20.55
CA GLY A 271 14.24 -8.96 20.48
C GLY A 271 14.34 -7.63 19.73
N HIS A 272 15.56 -7.12 19.54
CA HIS A 272 15.79 -5.90 18.76
C HIS A 272 15.63 -6.16 17.25
N VAL A 273 14.58 -5.61 16.65
CA VAL A 273 14.35 -5.64 15.19
C VAL A 273 15.15 -4.52 14.52
N SER A 274 16.00 -4.85 13.56
CA SER A 274 16.76 -3.84 12.80
C SER A 274 15.84 -3.03 11.88
N ILE A 275 16.08 -1.72 11.79
CA ILE A 275 15.37 -0.81 10.88
C ILE A 275 15.42 -1.33 9.43
N GLN A 276 16.56 -1.89 9.02
CA GLN A 276 16.74 -2.46 7.68
C GLN A 276 15.88 -3.72 7.46
N GLN A 277 15.74 -4.58 8.48
CA GLN A 277 14.90 -5.77 8.41
C GLN A 277 13.41 -5.39 8.32
N ALA A 278 12.97 -4.44 9.16
CA ALA A 278 11.60 -3.91 9.14
C ALA A 278 11.26 -3.29 7.77
N LEU A 279 12.11 -2.39 7.26
CA LEU A 279 11.90 -1.74 5.96
C LEU A 279 11.90 -2.77 4.81
N LYS A 280 12.83 -3.74 4.81
CA LYS A 280 12.90 -4.81 3.80
C LYS A 280 11.64 -5.69 3.82
N ALA A 281 11.11 -6.02 4.99
CA ALA A 281 9.88 -6.77 5.14
C ALA A 281 8.67 -5.97 4.59
N SER A 282 8.50 -4.72 5.03
CA SER A 282 7.39 -3.84 4.58
C SER A 282 7.46 -3.48 3.10
N LEU A 283 8.64 -3.45 2.48
CA LEU A 283 8.78 -3.20 1.03
C LEU A 283 8.53 -4.45 0.18
N LEU A 284 8.86 -5.66 0.64
CA LEU A 284 8.77 -6.88 -0.18
C LEU A 284 7.46 -7.67 0.02
N ARG A 285 6.96 -7.78 1.25
CA ARG A 285 5.75 -8.58 1.56
C ARG A 285 4.50 -8.15 0.78
N PRO A 286 4.21 -6.85 0.59
CA PRO A 286 3.06 -6.41 -0.20
C PRO A 286 3.05 -6.98 -1.62
N TRP A 287 4.19 -7.02 -2.31
CA TRP A 287 4.28 -7.58 -3.67
C TRP A 287 4.16 -9.10 -3.69
N ILE A 288 4.70 -9.78 -2.69
CA ILE A 288 4.57 -11.24 -2.55
C ILE A 288 3.10 -11.61 -2.39
N LEU A 289 2.38 -10.93 -1.49
CA LEU A 289 0.94 -11.15 -1.28
C LEU A 289 0.14 -10.77 -2.52
N LEU A 290 0.38 -9.59 -3.11
CA LEU A 290 -0.33 -9.13 -4.32
C LEU A 290 -0.22 -10.09 -5.50
N LEU A 291 0.92 -10.78 -5.67
CA LEU A 291 1.17 -11.67 -6.81
C LEU A 291 0.90 -13.15 -6.50
N ARG A 292 0.89 -13.56 -5.22
CA ARG A 292 0.73 -14.96 -4.81
C ARG A 292 -0.65 -15.30 -4.24
N GLU A 293 -1.43 -14.30 -3.82
CA GLU A 293 -2.76 -14.46 -3.25
C GLU A 293 -3.83 -13.91 -4.22
N PRO A 294 -4.54 -14.76 -4.98
CA PRO A 294 -5.49 -14.32 -6.01
C PRO A 294 -6.63 -13.44 -5.47
N ILE A 295 -7.03 -13.63 -4.21
CA ILE A 295 -8.01 -12.80 -3.52
C ILE A 295 -7.50 -11.36 -3.39
N VAL A 296 -6.26 -11.19 -2.92
CA VAL A 296 -5.60 -9.88 -2.79
C VAL A 296 -5.46 -9.23 -4.16
N LEU A 297 -5.04 -9.98 -5.19
CA LEU A 297 -4.89 -9.47 -6.55
C LEU A 297 -6.21 -8.94 -7.12
N LEU A 298 -7.24 -9.78 -7.19
CA LEU A 298 -8.51 -9.44 -7.84
C LEU A 298 -9.23 -8.28 -7.15
N LEU A 299 -9.22 -8.26 -5.80
CA LEU A 299 -9.82 -7.18 -5.04
C LEU A 299 -9.00 -5.89 -5.12
N SER A 300 -7.66 -5.96 -5.09
CA SER A 300 -6.81 -4.76 -5.26
C SER A 300 -6.93 -4.17 -6.67
N VAL A 301 -7.04 -5.00 -7.72
CA VAL A 301 -7.29 -4.55 -9.09
C VAL A 301 -8.64 -3.82 -9.18
N TYR A 302 -9.69 -4.36 -8.58
CA TYR A 302 -11.01 -3.73 -8.57
C TYR A 302 -10.99 -2.36 -7.86
N MET A 303 -10.39 -2.30 -6.66
CA MET A 303 -10.16 -1.07 -5.91
C MET A 303 -9.35 -0.03 -6.71
N ALA A 304 -8.35 -0.49 -7.45
CA ALA A 304 -7.49 0.36 -8.27
C ALA A 304 -8.20 0.90 -9.53
N ILE A 305 -9.09 0.12 -10.16
CA ILE A 305 -9.95 0.58 -11.26
C ILE A 305 -10.89 1.68 -10.78
N ILE A 306 -11.54 1.51 -9.62
CA ILE A 306 -12.46 2.51 -9.07
C ILE A 306 -11.70 3.80 -8.68
N TYR A 307 -10.54 3.68 -8.04
CA TYR A 307 -9.72 4.85 -7.68
C TYR A 307 -9.11 5.56 -8.89
N GLY A 308 -8.64 4.80 -9.89
CA GLY A 308 -8.23 5.33 -11.18
C GLY A 308 -9.36 6.12 -11.83
N THR A 309 -10.58 5.58 -11.83
CA THR A 309 -11.78 6.23 -12.35
C THR A 309 -12.10 7.54 -11.61
N LEU A 310 -12.01 7.57 -10.27
CA LEU A 310 -12.18 8.79 -9.48
C LEU A 310 -11.20 9.89 -9.91
N TYR A 311 -9.92 9.56 -10.10
CA TYR A 311 -8.91 10.52 -10.53
C TYR A 311 -9.04 10.88 -12.02
N MET A 312 -9.57 9.97 -12.84
CA MET A 312 -9.93 10.23 -14.24
C MET A 312 -10.97 11.34 -14.35
N LEU A 313 -11.89 11.48 -13.38
CA LEU A 313 -12.89 12.55 -13.36
C LEU A 313 -12.25 13.95 -13.35
N PHE A 314 -11.07 14.12 -12.76
CA PHE A 314 -10.34 15.41 -12.78
C PHE A 314 -9.87 15.84 -14.17
N GLY A 315 -9.82 14.92 -15.15
CA GLY A 315 -9.64 15.25 -16.56
C GLY A 315 -10.97 15.20 -17.35
N ALA A 316 -11.84 14.24 -17.05
CA ALA A 316 -13.08 14.02 -17.79
C ALA A 316 -14.14 15.11 -17.54
N PHE A 317 -14.28 15.60 -16.31
CA PHE A 317 -15.28 16.62 -15.99
C PHE A 317 -14.94 17.98 -16.64
N PRO A 318 -13.70 18.49 -16.63
CA PRO A 318 -13.31 19.63 -17.47
C PRO A 318 -13.61 19.43 -18.96
N ILE A 319 -13.28 18.27 -19.53
CA ILE A 319 -13.56 17.99 -20.96
C ILE A 319 -15.07 18.01 -21.26
N VAL A 320 -15.91 17.50 -20.36
CA VAL A 320 -17.37 17.49 -20.52
C VAL A 320 -17.99 18.87 -20.25
N PHE A 321 -17.72 19.49 -19.11
CA PHE A 321 -18.43 20.70 -18.67
C PHE A 321 -17.78 22.00 -19.18
N GLU A 322 -16.46 22.17 -19.08
CA GLU A 322 -15.75 23.33 -19.66
C GLU A 322 -15.68 23.19 -21.19
N GLY A 323 -15.31 22.00 -21.67
CA GLY A 323 -15.10 21.72 -23.09
C GLY A 323 -16.37 21.75 -23.94
N THR A 324 -17.42 20.99 -23.59
CA THR A 324 -18.63 20.87 -24.44
C THR A 324 -19.85 21.65 -23.95
N ARG A 325 -19.82 22.21 -22.73
CA ARG A 325 -20.89 23.08 -22.19
C ARG A 325 -20.42 24.49 -21.83
N HIS A 326 -19.13 24.82 -22.00
CA HIS A 326 -18.55 26.14 -21.76
C HIS A 326 -18.78 26.69 -20.35
N TRP A 327 -18.79 25.80 -19.36
CA TRP A 327 -18.84 26.17 -17.95
C TRP A 327 -17.50 26.72 -17.47
N SER A 328 -17.53 27.57 -16.43
CA SER A 328 -16.30 28.00 -15.75
C SER A 328 -15.67 26.86 -14.94
N GLN A 329 -14.43 27.04 -14.46
CA GLN A 329 -13.72 26.01 -13.70
C GLN A 329 -14.34 25.80 -12.31
N GLY A 330 -14.78 26.86 -11.64
CA GLY A 330 -15.52 26.79 -10.37
C GLY A 330 -16.87 26.09 -10.52
N ILE A 331 -17.65 26.45 -11.55
CA ILE A 331 -18.94 25.80 -11.84
C ILE A 331 -18.74 24.33 -12.22
N THR A 332 -17.69 24.01 -12.98
CA THR A 332 -17.31 22.63 -13.28
C THR A 332 -16.90 21.86 -12.03
N GLY A 333 -16.22 22.49 -11.07
CA GLY A 333 -15.94 21.91 -9.75
C GLY A 333 -17.20 21.40 -9.04
N LEU A 334 -18.33 22.11 -9.14
CA LEU A 334 -19.62 21.70 -8.54
C LEU A 334 -20.18 20.38 -9.11
N SER A 335 -19.74 19.92 -10.29
CA SER A 335 -20.18 18.62 -10.82
C SER A 335 -19.79 17.42 -9.93
N PHE A 336 -18.78 17.58 -9.07
CA PHE A 336 -18.41 16.59 -8.05
C PHE A 336 -19.44 16.46 -6.91
N LEU A 337 -20.39 17.39 -6.76
CA LEU A 337 -21.45 17.30 -5.72
C LEU A 337 -22.30 16.04 -5.86
N GLY A 338 -22.55 15.56 -7.09
CA GLY A 338 -23.26 14.29 -7.30
C GLY A 338 -22.53 13.10 -6.67
N VAL A 339 -21.20 13.05 -6.83
CA VAL A 339 -20.34 12.05 -6.18
C VAL A 339 -20.38 12.22 -4.65
N MET A 340 -20.35 13.46 -4.15
CA MET A 340 -20.44 13.76 -2.71
C MET A 340 -21.72 13.22 -2.08
N VAL A 341 -22.87 13.46 -2.69
CA VAL A 341 -24.19 12.99 -2.23
C VAL A 341 -24.23 11.46 -2.21
N GLY A 342 -23.67 10.81 -3.24
CA GLY A 342 -23.49 9.35 -3.26
C GLY A 342 -22.68 8.82 -2.09
N MET A 343 -21.52 9.43 -1.83
CA MET A 343 -20.64 9.05 -0.70
C MET A 343 -21.35 9.20 0.65
N LEU A 344 -22.11 10.29 0.87
CA LEU A 344 -22.86 10.51 2.10
C LEU A 344 -23.93 9.44 2.32
N PHE A 345 -24.69 9.07 1.29
CA PHE A 345 -25.66 7.96 1.38
C PHE A 345 -24.98 6.62 1.70
N ALA A 346 -23.78 6.36 1.17
CA ALA A 346 -23.04 5.14 1.48
C ALA A 346 -22.50 5.10 2.92
N VAL A 347 -22.13 6.25 3.50
CA VAL A 347 -21.78 6.35 4.93
C VAL A 347 -23.01 6.07 5.80
N MET A 348 -24.17 6.66 5.49
CA MET A 348 -25.43 6.37 6.19
C MET A 348 -25.82 4.89 6.10
N TYR A 349 -25.71 4.29 4.92
CA TYR A 349 -25.96 2.86 4.70
C TYR A 349 -24.97 1.99 5.48
N SER A 350 -23.69 2.36 5.54
CA SER A 350 -22.66 1.63 6.28
C SER A 350 -22.91 1.64 7.80
N ILE A 351 -23.38 2.77 8.35
CA ILE A 351 -23.77 2.89 9.77
C ILE A 351 -24.98 1.99 10.08
N TRP A 352 -25.91 1.83 9.13
CA TRP A 352 -27.04 0.92 9.25
C TRP A 352 -26.60 -0.55 9.15
N ASP A 353 -25.80 -0.91 8.14
CA ASP A 353 -25.33 -2.30 7.95
C ASP A 353 -24.40 -2.77 9.08
N ASN A 354 -23.63 -1.87 9.71
CA ASN A 354 -22.83 -2.23 10.88
C ASN A 354 -23.69 -2.80 12.03
N LYS A 355 -24.98 -2.41 12.13
CA LYS A 355 -25.93 -3.02 13.09
C LYS A 355 -26.33 -4.46 12.69
N ARG A 356 -26.36 -4.80 11.40
CA ARG A 356 -26.49 -6.19 10.92
C ARG A 356 -25.22 -6.98 11.22
N TYR A 357 -24.05 -6.41 10.92
CA TYR A 357 -22.76 -7.06 11.16
C TYR A 357 -22.56 -7.42 12.64
N LEU A 358 -22.80 -6.50 13.57
CA LEU A 358 -22.70 -6.76 15.02
C LEU A 358 -23.61 -7.91 15.48
N ARG A 359 -24.87 -7.95 15.03
CA ARG A 359 -25.80 -9.06 15.31
C ARG A 359 -25.33 -10.41 14.77
N GLU A 360 -24.51 -10.43 13.71
CA GLU A 360 -23.96 -11.66 13.15
C GLU A 360 -22.72 -12.12 13.93
N VAL A 361 -21.89 -11.18 14.40
CA VAL A 361 -20.80 -11.44 15.37
C VAL A 361 -21.35 -12.02 16.68
N GLU A 362 -22.46 -11.47 17.20
CA GLU A 362 -23.13 -11.96 18.41
C GLU A 362 -23.62 -13.40 18.28
N LYS A 363 -24.23 -13.78 17.14
CA LYS A 363 -24.64 -15.17 16.88
C LYS A 363 -23.46 -16.14 16.76
N GLN A 364 -22.34 -15.69 16.20
CA GLN A 364 -21.15 -16.51 15.93
C GLN A 364 -20.15 -16.47 17.10
N GLY A 365 -20.63 -16.25 18.32
CA GLY A 365 -19.81 -16.37 19.55
C GLY A 365 -18.70 -15.32 19.68
N GLY A 366 -18.84 -14.15 19.04
CA GLY A 366 -17.84 -13.09 19.09
C GLY A 366 -16.87 -13.04 17.89
N PHE A 367 -16.89 -14.03 16.99
CA PHE A 367 -16.08 -14.00 15.76
C PHE A 367 -16.91 -14.35 14.52
N ALA A 368 -17.18 -13.34 13.67
CA ALA A 368 -17.86 -13.55 12.39
C ALA A 368 -16.91 -13.92 11.26
N ALA A 369 -17.36 -14.75 10.32
CA ALA A 369 -16.65 -15.00 9.07
C ALA A 369 -16.43 -13.68 8.26
N PRO A 370 -15.24 -13.43 7.68
CA PRO A 370 -14.93 -12.22 6.90
C PRO A 370 -15.93 -11.90 5.79
N GLU A 371 -16.50 -12.94 5.18
CA GLU A 371 -17.52 -12.87 4.14
C GLU A 371 -18.78 -12.09 4.59
N ALA A 372 -19.04 -11.99 5.91
CA ALA A 372 -20.10 -11.17 6.49
C ALA A 372 -19.92 -9.64 6.29
N ARG A 373 -18.73 -9.19 5.87
CA ARG A 373 -18.42 -7.80 5.47
C ARG A 373 -18.84 -7.46 4.04
N LEU A 374 -19.06 -8.48 3.19
CA LEU A 374 -19.29 -8.28 1.76
C LEU A 374 -20.71 -7.84 1.34
N PRO A 375 -21.82 -7.99 2.10
CA PRO A 375 -23.15 -7.59 1.63
C PRO A 375 -23.28 -6.12 1.14
N PRO A 376 -22.70 -5.09 1.81
CA PRO A 376 -22.65 -3.73 1.24
C PRO A 376 -21.88 -3.64 -0.08
N CYS A 377 -20.79 -4.42 -0.22
CA CYS A 377 -20.00 -4.50 -1.44
C CYS A 377 -20.82 -5.07 -2.61
N LEU A 378 -21.74 -6.01 -2.35
CA LEU A 378 -22.66 -6.54 -3.38
C LEU A 378 -23.56 -5.45 -3.94
N VAL A 379 -24.15 -4.60 -3.08
CA VAL A 379 -24.98 -3.46 -3.52
C VAL A 379 -24.13 -2.42 -4.25
N GLY A 380 -22.98 -2.07 -3.69
CA GLY A 380 -22.09 -1.06 -4.25
C GLY A 380 -21.49 -1.45 -5.60
N CYS A 381 -21.18 -2.74 -5.81
CA CYS A 381 -20.60 -3.21 -7.06
C CYS A 381 -21.57 -3.10 -8.25
N VAL A 382 -22.88 -3.24 -8.02
CA VAL A 382 -23.92 -3.02 -9.05
C VAL A 382 -24.17 -1.52 -9.27
N ALA A 383 -24.11 -0.69 -8.23
CA ALA A 383 -24.32 0.76 -8.34
C ALA A 383 -23.22 1.46 -9.18
N LEU A 384 -21.97 1.01 -9.08
CA LEU A 384 -20.82 1.57 -9.82
C LEU A 384 -21.00 1.62 -11.36
N PRO A 385 -21.21 0.49 -12.08
CA PRO A 385 -21.40 0.51 -13.53
C PRO A 385 -22.70 1.22 -13.92
N VAL A 386 -23.77 1.14 -13.11
CA VAL A 386 -25.01 1.90 -13.35
C VAL A 386 -24.72 3.40 -13.40
N GLY A 387 -23.99 3.95 -12.42
CA GLY A 387 -23.59 5.36 -12.43
C GLY A 387 -22.66 5.73 -13.59
N LEU A 388 -21.69 4.88 -13.91
CA LEU A 388 -20.72 5.16 -14.98
C LEU A 388 -21.35 5.10 -16.37
N PHE A 389 -22.23 4.13 -16.66
CA PHE A 389 -22.98 4.10 -17.93
C PHE A 389 -24.02 5.23 -18.01
N TRP A 390 -24.71 5.55 -16.91
CA TRP A 390 -25.62 6.70 -16.86
C TRP A 390 -24.85 8.00 -17.20
N PHE A 391 -23.69 8.25 -16.59
CA PHE A 391 -22.86 9.41 -16.92
C PHE A 391 -22.44 9.41 -18.39
N ALA A 392 -21.94 8.27 -18.90
CA ALA A 392 -21.45 8.15 -20.27
C ALA A 392 -22.51 8.46 -21.34
N TRP A 393 -23.77 8.10 -21.11
CA TRP A 393 -24.87 8.28 -22.05
C TRP A 393 -25.81 9.46 -21.70
N THR A 394 -25.49 10.27 -20.69
CA THR A 394 -26.22 11.52 -20.37
C THR A 394 -25.37 12.78 -20.36
N ASN A 395 -24.06 12.67 -20.62
CA ASN A 395 -23.15 13.80 -20.75
C ASN A 395 -23.33 14.63 -22.05
N TYR A 396 -24.23 14.23 -22.96
CA TYR A 396 -24.65 15.01 -24.14
C TYR A 396 -25.03 16.46 -23.78
N PRO A 397 -24.52 17.49 -24.48
CA PRO A 397 -24.88 18.89 -24.23
C PRO A 397 -26.39 19.18 -24.26
N SER A 398 -27.14 18.47 -25.11
CA SER A 398 -28.60 18.59 -25.26
C SER A 398 -29.42 18.07 -24.07
N ILE A 399 -28.85 17.19 -23.24
CA ILE A 399 -29.51 16.69 -22.03
C ILE A 399 -29.27 17.70 -20.89
N HIS A 400 -30.29 17.93 -20.05
CA HIS A 400 -30.15 18.85 -18.92
C HIS A 400 -29.05 18.37 -17.96
N TRP A 401 -28.11 19.26 -17.66
CA TRP A 401 -26.85 18.98 -16.97
C TRP A 401 -27.01 18.22 -15.63
N ILE A 402 -28.13 18.43 -14.92
CA ILE A 402 -28.41 17.75 -13.65
C ILE A 402 -28.45 16.23 -13.79
N VAL A 403 -28.92 15.70 -14.92
CA VAL A 403 -29.03 14.25 -15.16
C VAL A 403 -27.65 13.59 -15.19
N CYS A 404 -26.67 14.30 -15.77
CA CYS A 404 -25.28 13.89 -15.83
C CYS A 404 -24.61 13.94 -14.44
N ILE A 405 -24.90 14.98 -13.64
CA ILE A 405 -24.39 15.09 -12.25
C ILE A 405 -25.01 14.03 -11.34
N LEU A 406 -26.32 13.74 -11.49
CA LEU A 406 -27.04 12.74 -10.70
C LEU A 406 -26.48 11.31 -10.91
N ALA A 407 -25.94 11.01 -12.09
CA ALA A 407 -25.20 9.76 -12.33
C ALA A 407 -23.98 9.57 -11.41
N GLY A 408 -23.42 10.67 -10.89
CA GLY A 408 -22.37 10.65 -9.86
C GLY A 408 -22.82 10.06 -8.52
N VAL A 409 -24.13 10.08 -8.20
CA VAL A 409 -24.68 9.56 -6.93
C VAL A 409 -24.47 8.04 -6.81
N PRO A 410 -24.97 7.18 -7.71
CA PRO A 410 -24.72 5.74 -7.64
C PRO A 410 -23.22 5.37 -7.78
N PHE A 411 -22.42 6.17 -8.49
CA PHE A 411 -20.96 5.99 -8.54
C PHE A 411 -20.28 6.25 -7.18
N GLY A 412 -20.52 7.41 -6.57
CA GLY A 412 -19.96 7.76 -5.25
C GLY A 412 -20.46 6.84 -4.13
N PHE A 413 -21.73 6.42 -4.21
CA PHE A 413 -22.32 5.43 -3.31
C PHE A 413 -21.62 4.07 -3.42
N GLY A 414 -21.56 3.52 -4.65
CA GLY A 414 -20.97 2.22 -4.88
C GLY A 414 -19.47 2.17 -4.59
N MET A 415 -18.74 3.26 -4.85
CA MET A 415 -17.34 3.40 -4.48
C MET A 415 -17.09 3.18 -2.98
N VAL A 416 -17.78 3.92 -2.11
CA VAL A 416 -17.54 3.86 -0.66
C VAL A 416 -17.93 2.48 -0.10
N LEU A 417 -19.05 1.91 -0.54
CA LEU A 417 -19.47 0.58 -0.07
C LEU A 417 -18.52 -0.53 -0.54
N VAL A 418 -18.02 -0.47 -1.78
CA VAL A 418 -17.01 -1.42 -2.26
C VAL A 418 -15.70 -1.25 -1.50
N PHE A 419 -15.24 -0.02 -1.31
CA PHE A 419 -14.00 0.24 -0.57
C PHE A 419 -14.03 -0.27 0.86
N LEU A 420 -15.08 0.07 1.62
CA LEU A 420 -15.22 -0.36 3.00
C LEU A 420 -15.39 -1.88 3.10
N GLY A 421 -16.24 -2.47 2.26
CA GLY A 421 -16.46 -3.93 2.23
C GLY A 421 -15.17 -4.69 1.90
N VAL A 422 -14.42 -4.25 0.87
CA VAL A 422 -13.17 -4.90 0.44
C VAL A 422 -12.05 -4.71 1.45
N MET A 423 -11.84 -3.50 1.98
CA MET A 423 -10.76 -3.29 2.96
C MET A 423 -11.01 -4.06 4.26
N ASN A 424 -12.25 -4.07 4.77
CA ASN A 424 -12.60 -4.86 5.95
C ASN A 424 -12.48 -6.37 5.67
N TYR A 425 -12.98 -6.86 4.53
CA TYR A 425 -12.82 -8.26 4.14
C TYR A 425 -11.34 -8.67 4.01
N LEU A 426 -10.48 -7.82 3.45
CA LEU A 426 -9.04 -8.11 3.34
C LEU A 426 -8.34 -8.13 4.71
N ILE A 427 -8.73 -7.27 5.66
CA ILE A 427 -8.23 -7.31 7.05
C ILE A 427 -8.64 -8.62 7.72
N ASP A 428 -9.93 -8.94 7.71
CA ASP A 428 -10.48 -10.08 8.45
C ASP A 428 -10.11 -11.43 7.77
N ALA A 429 -9.87 -11.45 6.45
CA ALA A 429 -9.43 -12.65 5.72
C ALA A 429 -7.94 -12.97 5.91
N TYR A 430 -7.11 -11.97 6.17
CA TYR A 430 -5.64 -12.05 6.30
C TYR A 430 -5.15 -11.42 7.61
N THR A 431 -5.71 -11.81 8.75
CA THR A 431 -5.41 -11.16 10.05
C THR A 431 -3.93 -11.15 10.46
N ILE A 432 -3.11 -12.12 10.00
CA ILE A 432 -1.64 -12.15 10.23
C ILE A 432 -0.87 -11.29 9.22
N PHE A 433 -1.50 -10.83 8.14
CA PHE A 433 -0.82 -10.09 7.06
C PHE A 433 -1.56 -8.80 6.67
N ALA A 434 -2.51 -8.35 7.50
CA ALA A 434 -3.45 -7.28 7.19
C ALA A 434 -2.73 -5.97 6.83
N ALA A 435 -1.66 -5.59 7.53
CA ALA A 435 -0.90 -4.39 7.20
C ALA A 435 -0.21 -4.53 5.83
N SER A 436 0.34 -5.71 5.53
CA SER A 436 1.01 -6.01 4.26
C SER A 436 0.02 -6.09 3.08
N VAL A 437 -1.17 -6.64 3.28
CA VAL A 437 -2.26 -6.70 2.29
C VAL A 437 -2.87 -5.32 2.03
N LEU A 438 -3.11 -4.51 3.07
CA LEU A 438 -3.59 -3.13 2.92
C LEU A 438 -2.56 -2.26 2.20
N ALA A 439 -1.27 -2.43 2.49
CA ALA A 439 -0.19 -1.77 1.76
C ALA A 439 -0.19 -2.16 0.27
N ALA A 440 -0.33 -3.46 -0.05
CA ALA A 440 -0.40 -3.95 -1.43
C ALA A 440 -1.55 -3.33 -2.23
N ASN A 441 -2.75 -3.36 -1.66
CA ASN A 441 -3.94 -2.72 -2.20
C ASN A 441 -3.71 -1.20 -2.39
N SER A 442 -3.15 -0.51 -1.39
CA SER A 442 -2.88 0.93 -1.45
C SER A 442 -1.86 1.29 -2.53
N VAL A 443 -0.82 0.49 -2.75
CA VAL A 443 0.17 0.70 -3.82
C VAL A 443 -0.47 0.59 -5.19
N LEU A 444 -1.14 -0.53 -5.50
CA LEU A 444 -1.76 -0.74 -6.81
C LEU A 444 -2.84 0.31 -7.11
N ARG A 445 -3.64 0.65 -6.09
CA ARG A 445 -4.65 1.70 -6.14
C ARG A 445 -4.06 3.07 -6.46
N SER A 446 -2.99 3.48 -5.77
CA SER A 446 -2.32 4.76 -6.00
C SER A 446 -1.60 4.82 -7.36
N LEU A 447 -1.05 3.70 -7.84
CA LEU A 447 -0.49 3.60 -9.20
C LEU A 447 -1.56 3.85 -10.28
N CYS A 448 -2.76 3.28 -10.16
CA CYS A 448 -3.85 3.55 -11.09
C CYS A 448 -4.38 4.99 -10.96
N GLY A 449 -4.51 5.53 -9.73
CA GLY A 449 -4.86 6.94 -9.51
C GLY A 449 -3.84 7.93 -10.11
N ALA A 450 -2.56 7.57 -10.17
CA ALA A 450 -1.52 8.34 -10.85
C ALA A 450 -1.59 8.19 -12.39
N ALA A 451 -1.88 6.99 -12.89
CA ALA A 451 -1.84 6.69 -14.33
C ALA A 451 -3.07 7.21 -15.11
N PHE A 452 -4.27 7.08 -14.56
CA PHE A 452 -5.52 7.37 -15.28
C PHE A 452 -5.60 8.82 -15.82
N PRO A 453 -5.30 9.88 -15.03
CA PRO A 453 -5.31 11.25 -15.53
C PRO A 453 -4.44 11.50 -16.77
N LEU A 454 -3.31 10.79 -16.91
CA LEU A 454 -2.33 11.03 -17.97
C LEU A 454 -2.78 10.57 -19.36
N PHE A 455 -3.69 9.60 -19.44
CA PHE A 455 -4.28 9.16 -20.71
C PHE A 455 -5.69 9.71 -20.95
N THR A 456 -6.34 10.34 -19.96
CA THR A 456 -7.71 10.84 -20.08
C THR A 456 -7.92 11.72 -21.31
N THR A 457 -7.09 12.75 -21.52
CA THR A 457 -7.27 13.70 -22.65
C THR A 457 -7.20 12.99 -24.00
N TYR A 458 -6.23 12.09 -24.21
CA TYR A 458 -6.12 11.30 -25.44
C TYR A 458 -7.28 10.32 -25.63
N MET A 459 -7.76 9.70 -24.54
CA MET A 459 -8.90 8.79 -24.58
C MET A 459 -10.19 9.51 -24.99
N TYR A 460 -10.46 10.67 -24.39
CA TYR A 460 -11.64 11.48 -24.70
C TYR A 460 -11.57 12.10 -26.11
N HIS A 461 -10.40 12.53 -26.56
CA HIS A 461 -10.20 13.02 -27.94
C HIS A 461 -10.44 11.93 -28.99
N ASN A 462 -9.94 10.70 -28.75
CA ASN A 462 -9.96 9.64 -29.77
C ASN A 462 -11.22 8.77 -29.77
N LEU A 463 -11.94 8.67 -28.64
CA LEU A 463 -13.20 7.89 -28.52
C LEU A 463 -14.45 8.77 -28.43
N GLY A 464 -14.30 10.08 -28.19
CA GLY A 464 -15.41 10.98 -27.89
C GLY A 464 -15.97 10.79 -26.47
N ILE A 465 -16.76 11.76 -26.01
CA ILE A 465 -17.18 11.86 -24.59
C ILE A 465 -18.01 10.66 -24.09
N HIS A 466 -18.71 9.94 -24.96
CA HIS A 466 -19.57 8.80 -24.60
C HIS A 466 -18.77 7.51 -24.42
N TRP A 467 -18.01 7.10 -25.44
CA TRP A 467 -17.22 5.87 -25.39
C TRP A 467 -16.04 5.98 -24.42
N ALA A 468 -15.37 7.13 -24.33
CA ALA A 468 -14.32 7.35 -23.34
C ALA A 468 -14.85 7.21 -21.90
N SER A 469 -16.04 7.75 -21.62
CA SER A 469 -16.72 7.58 -20.31
C SER A 469 -17.21 6.15 -20.09
N SER A 470 -17.47 5.38 -21.15
CA SER A 470 -17.90 3.98 -21.07
C SER A 470 -16.75 3.03 -20.76
N VAL A 471 -15.48 3.36 -21.06
CA VAL A 471 -14.31 2.52 -20.74
C VAL A 471 -14.25 2.12 -19.25
N PRO A 472 -14.26 3.05 -18.26
CA PRO A 472 -14.29 2.67 -16.85
C PRO A 472 -15.61 1.97 -16.46
N ALA A 473 -16.72 2.22 -17.14
CA ALA A 473 -17.99 1.52 -16.89
C ALA A 473 -17.89 0.02 -17.23
N PHE A 474 -17.28 -0.32 -18.38
CA PHE A 474 -16.99 -1.71 -18.74
C PHE A 474 -15.96 -2.36 -17.81
N LEU A 475 -14.92 -1.63 -17.37
CA LEU A 475 -13.96 -2.15 -16.39
C LEU A 475 -14.59 -2.42 -15.01
N ALA A 476 -15.47 -1.52 -14.55
CA ALA A 476 -16.23 -1.73 -13.32
C ALA A 476 -17.20 -2.92 -13.45
N LEU A 477 -17.91 -3.02 -14.59
CA LEU A 477 -18.82 -4.14 -14.90
C LEU A 477 -18.08 -5.49 -14.90
N ALA A 478 -16.88 -5.56 -15.48
CA ALA A 478 -16.06 -6.77 -15.51
C ALA A 478 -15.62 -7.25 -14.10
N CYS A 479 -15.60 -6.36 -13.11
CA CYS A 479 -15.28 -6.69 -11.72
C CYS A 479 -16.51 -6.98 -10.84
N VAL A 480 -17.74 -6.72 -11.30
CA VAL A 480 -18.98 -7.05 -10.57
C VAL A 480 -19.04 -8.50 -10.10
N PRO A 481 -18.57 -9.52 -10.83
CA PRO A 481 -18.58 -10.89 -10.34
C PRO A 481 -17.72 -11.14 -9.09
N PHE A 482 -16.68 -10.32 -8.82
CA PHE A 482 -15.71 -10.65 -7.77
C PHE A 482 -16.32 -10.63 -6.35
N PRO A 483 -17.06 -9.58 -5.91
CA PRO A 483 -17.73 -9.60 -4.61
C PRO A 483 -18.72 -10.74 -4.43
N PHE A 484 -19.51 -11.09 -5.46
CA PHE A 484 -20.44 -12.23 -5.40
C PHE A 484 -19.69 -13.57 -5.32
N LEU A 485 -18.59 -13.73 -6.06
CA LEU A 485 -17.76 -14.93 -6.03
C LEU A 485 -17.15 -15.14 -4.63
N PHE A 486 -16.59 -14.09 -4.02
CA PHE A 486 -16.02 -14.18 -2.68
C PHE A 486 -17.08 -14.27 -1.58
N TYR A 487 -18.27 -13.69 -1.75
CA TYR A 487 -19.37 -13.88 -0.80
C TYR A 487 -19.88 -15.33 -0.77
N LYS A 488 -19.97 -16.00 -1.93
CA LYS A 488 -20.45 -17.39 -2.01
C LYS A 488 -19.38 -18.46 -1.78
N TYR A 489 -18.14 -18.21 -2.23
CA TYR A 489 -17.06 -19.22 -2.23
C TYR A 489 -15.80 -18.76 -1.47
N GLY A 490 -15.83 -17.63 -0.76
CA GLY A 490 -14.68 -17.03 -0.07
C GLY A 490 -13.90 -18.01 0.79
N ALA A 491 -14.58 -18.72 1.70
CA ALA A 491 -13.97 -19.75 2.54
C ALA A 491 -13.22 -20.83 1.73
N GLN A 492 -13.86 -21.40 0.70
CA GLN A 492 -13.29 -22.46 -0.14
C GLN A 492 -12.09 -21.99 -0.99
N ILE A 493 -11.99 -20.68 -1.27
CA ILE A 493 -10.85 -20.06 -1.96
C ILE A 493 -9.74 -19.75 -0.94
N ARG A 494 -10.10 -19.26 0.25
CA ARG A 494 -9.18 -18.93 1.35
C ARG A 494 -8.46 -20.15 1.92
N GLU A 495 -9.13 -21.31 2.00
CA GLU A 495 -8.50 -22.58 2.40
C GLU A 495 -7.43 -23.06 1.40
N LYS A 496 -7.50 -22.63 0.14
CA LYS A 496 -6.50 -22.94 -0.92
C LYS A 496 -5.41 -21.88 -1.05
N CYS A 497 -5.52 -20.79 -0.30
CA CYS A 497 -4.63 -19.64 -0.30
C CYS A 497 -3.68 -19.73 0.90
N LYS A 498 -2.35 -19.80 0.68
CA LYS A 498 -1.38 -20.10 1.78
C LYS A 498 -1.56 -19.13 2.95
N TYR A 499 -1.50 -17.83 2.68
CA TYR A 499 -1.46 -16.82 3.75
C TYR A 499 -2.84 -16.56 4.39
N ALA A 500 -3.93 -16.87 3.67
CA ALA A 500 -5.28 -16.85 4.21
C ALA A 500 -5.56 -18.07 5.12
N ALA A 501 -5.17 -19.27 4.69
CA ALA A 501 -5.28 -20.49 5.49
C ALA A 501 -4.44 -20.42 6.78
N GLU A 502 -3.24 -19.85 6.70
CA GLU A 502 -2.39 -19.53 7.86
C GLU A 502 -3.10 -18.58 8.85
N SER A 503 -3.74 -17.52 8.34
CA SER A 503 -4.54 -16.59 9.14
C SER A 503 -5.76 -17.27 9.81
N ILE A 504 -6.46 -18.15 9.09
CA ILE A 504 -7.57 -18.95 9.64
C ILE A 504 -7.07 -19.87 10.76
N ALA A 505 -5.93 -20.54 10.57
CA ALA A 505 -5.36 -21.48 11.54
C ALA A 505 -4.94 -20.79 12.84
N PHE A 506 -4.36 -19.58 12.76
CA PHE A 506 -4.03 -18.78 13.95
C PHE A 506 -5.28 -18.33 14.71
N VAL A 507 -6.28 -17.76 14.01
CA VAL A 507 -7.53 -17.34 14.65
C VAL A 507 -8.23 -18.51 15.34
N ARG A 508 -8.25 -19.69 14.70
CA ARG A 508 -8.81 -20.91 15.31
C ARG A 508 -8.07 -21.33 16.58
N LYS A 509 -6.73 -21.30 16.59
CA LYS A 509 -5.92 -21.55 17.79
C LYS A 509 -6.19 -20.53 18.90
N MET A 510 -6.37 -19.25 18.55
CA MET A 510 -6.64 -18.18 19.50
C MET A 510 -8.01 -18.35 20.18
N LEU A 511 -9.04 -18.72 19.41
CA LEU A 511 -10.38 -19.04 19.93
C LEU A 511 -10.39 -20.32 20.78
N GLN A 512 -9.55 -21.32 20.44
CA GLN A 512 -9.39 -22.53 21.26
C GLN A 512 -8.67 -22.26 22.57
N ALA A 513 -7.61 -21.43 22.57
CA ALA A 513 -6.92 -21.01 23.78
C ALA A 513 -7.83 -20.19 24.72
N ALA A 514 -8.70 -19.35 24.14
CA ALA A 514 -9.71 -18.61 24.88
C ALA A 514 -10.71 -19.53 25.59
N ALA A 515 -11.34 -20.46 24.85
CA ALA A 515 -12.30 -21.41 25.43
C ALA A 515 -11.67 -22.26 26.55
N ALA A 516 -10.41 -22.69 26.39
CA ALA A 516 -9.67 -23.41 27.41
C ALA A 516 -9.37 -22.57 28.67
N GLN A 517 -9.24 -21.23 28.54
CA GLN A 517 -9.09 -20.33 29.69
C GLN A 517 -10.42 -20.18 30.44
N ASP A 518 -11.55 -20.02 29.75
CA ASP A 518 -12.87 -19.99 30.37
C ASP A 518 -13.17 -21.31 31.10
N GLU A 519 -12.94 -22.47 30.47
CA GLU A 519 -13.07 -23.80 31.09
C GLU A 519 -12.17 -23.96 32.32
N SER A 520 -10.93 -23.45 32.29
CA SER A 520 -10.02 -23.50 33.45
C SER A 520 -10.47 -22.59 34.61
N THR A 521 -11.24 -21.53 34.31
CA THR A 521 -11.74 -20.58 35.32
C THR A 521 -13.00 -21.11 36.01
N ASP A 522 -13.92 -21.74 35.26
CA ASP A 522 -15.12 -22.39 35.82
C ASP A 522 -14.80 -23.67 36.62
N GLY A 523 -13.58 -24.22 36.47
CA GLY A 523 -13.06 -25.34 37.27
C GLY A 523 -12.61 -24.95 38.68
N GLU A 524 -12.24 -23.69 38.93
CA GLU A 524 -11.75 -23.21 40.23
C GLU A 524 -12.91 -22.73 41.13
N LYS A 525 -13.91 -23.61 41.32
CA LYS A 525 -14.96 -23.38 42.30
C LYS A 525 -14.42 -23.57 43.71
N ILE A 526 -14.28 -22.46 44.42
CA ILE A 526 -14.09 -22.44 45.88
C ILE A 526 -15.26 -23.18 46.52
N GLU A 527 -14.95 -24.15 47.40
CA GLU A 527 -15.96 -24.78 48.25
C GLU A 527 -16.48 -23.75 49.25
N GLU A 528 -17.71 -23.26 49.05
CA GLU A 528 -18.39 -22.44 50.07
C GLU A 528 -18.73 -23.33 51.27
N PRO A 529 -18.32 -22.97 52.50
CA PRO A 529 -18.68 -23.75 53.68
C PRO A 529 -20.19 -23.62 53.93
N GLU A 530 -20.87 -24.76 54.02
CA GLU A 530 -22.30 -24.85 54.29
C GLU A 530 -22.62 -24.26 55.67
N PHE A 531 -23.21 -23.06 55.69
CA PHE A 531 -23.60 -22.36 56.92
C PHE A 531 -25.11 -22.40 57.12
N ASP A 532 -25.52 -22.96 58.25
CA ASP A 532 -26.92 -23.22 58.58
C ASP A 532 -27.74 -21.93 58.75
N ARG A 533 -29.05 -22.00 58.46
CA ARG A 533 -29.99 -20.87 58.53
C ARG A 533 -30.95 -21.04 59.71
N THR A 534 -30.52 -20.62 60.89
CA THR A 534 -31.46 -20.32 61.98
C THR A 534 -31.10 -19.00 62.68
N GLU A 535 -32.16 -18.28 63.08
CA GLU A 535 -32.17 -17.09 63.94
C GLU A 535 -31.58 -15.77 63.40
N ALA A 536 -32.38 -14.70 63.49
CA ALA A 536 -32.00 -13.32 63.18
C ALA A 536 -32.65 -12.36 64.18
N PRO A 537 -31.87 -11.60 64.97
CA PRO A 537 -32.39 -10.51 65.81
C PRO A 537 -32.64 -9.21 65.03
N ALA A 538 -33.51 -8.34 65.57
CA ALA A 538 -33.88 -7.05 65.00
C ALA A 538 -32.89 -5.91 65.39
N PRO A 539 -32.85 -4.79 64.64
CA PRO A 539 -31.91 -3.68 64.90
C PRO A 539 -32.44 -2.68 65.94
N HIS A 540 -31.53 -2.00 66.66
CA HIS A 540 -31.83 -0.81 67.47
C HIS A 540 -30.69 0.23 67.46
N ASP A 541 -31.06 1.45 67.08
CA ASP A 541 -30.72 2.78 67.63
C ASP A 541 -29.35 3.08 68.28
N VAL A 542 -28.70 4.15 67.77
CA VAL A 542 -27.80 5.04 68.52
C VAL A 542 -28.01 6.49 68.03
N SER A 543 -27.88 7.49 68.92
CA SER A 543 -28.19 8.92 68.69
C SER A 543 -27.17 9.82 69.45
N SER A 544 -27.14 11.16 69.33
CA SER A 544 -28.04 12.09 68.61
C SER A 544 -27.29 12.91 67.51
N GLU A 545 -27.17 14.24 67.43
CA GLU A 545 -27.46 15.41 68.31
C GLU A 545 -28.05 16.60 67.50
N SER A 546 -28.31 17.72 68.18
CA SER A 546 -28.94 18.98 67.75
C SER A 546 -28.12 19.86 66.78
N GLY A 547 -28.71 20.82 66.05
CA GLY A 547 -30.13 21.23 66.02
C GLY A 547 -30.41 22.49 65.17
N ASP A 548 -31.56 23.12 65.46
CA ASP A 548 -32.00 24.49 65.14
C ASP A 548 -32.46 24.84 63.69
N GLU A 549 -33.78 24.68 63.47
CA GLU A 549 -34.77 25.68 62.98
C GLU A 549 -34.38 26.62 61.79
N GLU A 550 -35.01 26.58 60.60
CA GLU A 550 -36.34 27.09 60.15
C GLU A 550 -36.13 28.13 59.02
N ALA A 551 -37.02 28.42 58.06
CA ALA A 551 -38.30 27.83 57.62
C ALA A 551 -38.61 28.20 56.13
N GLU A 552 -39.66 27.58 55.55
CA GLU A 552 -40.46 28.00 54.36
C GLU A 552 -39.77 28.03 52.95
N GLU A 553 -40.44 27.84 51.81
CA GLU A 553 -41.90 27.72 51.51
C GLU A 553 -42.20 26.78 50.29
N GLU A 554 -43.15 25.82 50.45
CA GLU A 554 -44.24 25.27 49.56
C GLU A 554 -44.18 25.27 47.97
N PRO A 555 -45.07 24.57 47.20
CA PRO A 555 -44.56 23.47 46.34
C PRO A 555 -45.22 23.24 44.95
N ALA A 556 -44.82 22.11 44.33
CA ALA A 556 -45.62 21.24 43.43
C ALA A 556 -45.90 21.75 41.99
N ARG A 557 -46.38 20.95 41.00
CA ARG A 557 -47.18 19.71 41.02
C ARG A 557 -46.93 18.72 39.85
N ARG A 558 -46.92 17.42 40.20
CA ARG A 558 -47.52 16.26 39.44
C ARG A 558 -46.87 15.88 38.08
N MET A 559 -47.09 14.70 37.47
CA MET A 559 -48.21 13.74 37.62
C MET A 559 -47.84 12.24 37.37
N TYR A 560 -48.47 11.34 38.16
CA TYR A 560 -48.79 9.91 37.98
C TYR A 560 -48.37 9.21 36.65
N SER A 561 -47.62 8.09 36.61
CA SER A 561 -47.78 6.72 37.20
C SER A 561 -48.65 5.72 36.40
N ARG A 562 -48.13 4.50 36.16
CA ARG A 562 -48.69 3.23 36.72
C ARG A 562 -47.88 1.96 36.42
N ALA A 563 -48.03 1.00 37.33
CA ALA A 563 -47.63 -0.43 37.29
C ALA A 563 -48.50 -1.26 36.30
N SER A 564 -48.26 -2.56 35.99
CA SER A 564 -47.16 -3.54 36.20
C SER A 564 -47.52 -4.85 35.43
N ARG A 565 -46.79 -5.96 35.71
CA ARG A 565 -46.93 -7.38 35.20
C ARG A 565 -46.09 -7.70 33.94
N ALA A 566 -45.49 -8.90 33.80
CA ALA A 566 -45.37 -10.06 34.72
C ALA A 566 -44.00 -10.76 34.57
N SER A 567 -43.70 -11.68 35.50
CA SER A 567 -42.45 -12.47 35.52
C SER A 567 -42.36 -13.50 34.39
N THR A 568 -41.15 -13.75 33.91
CA THR A 568 -40.73 -15.04 33.33
C THR A 568 -39.28 -15.30 33.75
N ARG A 569 -38.95 -16.54 34.09
CA ARG A 569 -37.67 -16.94 34.69
C ARG A 569 -36.52 -16.81 33.69
N THR A 570 -35.65 -15.83 33.86
CA THR A 570 -34.32 -15.83 33.22
C THR A 570 -33.38 -16.63 34.11
N ALA A 571 -32.90 -17.79 33.65
CA ALA A 571 -31.77 -18.45 34.28
C ALA A 571 -30.50 -17.67 33.93
N THR A 572 -29.83 -17.10 34.94
CA THR A 572 -28.65 -16.23 34.74
C THR A 572 -27.41 -17.09 34.43
N SER A 573 -27.33 -17.63 33.22
CA SER A 573 -26.06 -18.16 32.70
C SER A 573 -25.08 -16.99 32.53
N SER A 574 -24.20 -16.83 33.50
CA SER A 574 -23.14 -15.82 33.51
C SER A 574 -21.98 -16.24 32.62
N HIS A 575 -22.24 -16.51 31.34
CA HIS A 575 -21.18 -16.65 30.34
C HIS A 575 -20.37 -15.35 30.33
N ARG A 576 -19.18 -15.37 30.95
CA ARG A 576 -18.14 -14.40 30.62
C ARG A 576 -17.91 -14.51 29.12
N ARG A 577 -18.00 -13.38 28.44
CA ARG A 577 -18.01 -13.30 26.99
C ARG A 577 -16.61 -12.99 26.53
N PHE A 578 -15.98 -13.90 25.79
CA PHE A 578 -14.67 -13.65 25.19
C PHE A 578 -14.73 -12.54 24.13
N GLU A 579 -14.52 -11.28 24.55
CA GLU A 579 -14.34 -10.15 23.65
C GLU A 579 -12.84 -10.03 23.32
N TYR A 580 -12.46 -10.33 22.07
CA TYR A 580 -11.09 -10.18 21.62
C TYR A 580 -10.72 -8.69 21.49
N GLU A 581 -10.19 -8.10 22.58
CA GLU A 581 -9.81 -6.68 22.61
C GLU A 581 -8.58 -6.36 21.75
N GLY A 582 -7.73 -7.35 21.47
CA GLY A 582 -6.40 -7.17 20.90
C GLY A 582 -6.35 -6.37 19.59
N ASN A 583 -5.19 -5.74 19.37
CA ASN A 583 -4.93 -4.92 18.20
C ASN A 583 -4.60 -5.82 16.99
N PRO A 584 -5.42 -5.85 15.91
CA PRO A 584 -5.15 -6.72 14.75
C PRO A 584 -3.80 -6.42 14.10
N TYR A 585 -3.37 -5.15 14.13
CA TYR A 585 -2.07 -4.75 13.61
C TYR A 585 -0.89 -5.30 14.42
N ASP A 586 -1.09 -5.72 15.68
CA ASP A 586 -0.04 -6.35 16.49
C ASP A 586 0.04 -7.87 16.30
N ILE A 587 -1.02 -8.55 15.86
CA ILE A 587 -0.96 -9.97 15.45
C ILE A 587 0.03 -10.14 14.28
N ASP A 588 -0.12 -9.32 13.23
CA ASP A 588 0.72 -9.33 12.02
C ASP A 588 2.21 -9.26 12.39
N ARG A 589 2.54 -8.43 13.37
CA ARG A 589 3.91 -8.20 13.86
C ARG A 589 4.49 -9.31 14.76
N VAL A 590 3.70 -10.28 15.25
CA VAL A 590 4.22 -11.39 16.08
C VAL A 590 4.60 -12.58 15.22
N ASN A 591 3.63 -13.17 14.50
CA ASN A 591 3.85 -14.42 13.78
C ASN A 591 4.75 -14.26 12.54
N THR A 592 4.92 -13.04 12.03
CA THR A 592 5.70 -12.82 10.79
C THR A 592 7.23 -12.87 10.95
N ARG A 593 7.77 -13.34 12.08
CA ARG A 593 9.16 -13.86 12.10
C ARG A 593 9.23 -15.31 11.60
N ASP A 594 8.16 -16.07 11.75
CA ASP A 594 8.22 -17.54 11.79
C ASP A 594 7.62 -18.22 10.55
N SER A 595 7.80 -17.60 9.37
CA SER A 595 7.39 -18.18 8.09
C SER A 595 8.14 -19.47 7.70
N ASP A 596 9.21 -19.82 8.44
CA ASP A 596 9.97 -21.06 8.38
C ASP A 596 10.38 -21.52 9.80
N PHE A 597 9.41 -21.88 10.67
CA PHE A 597 9.71 -22.63 11.91
C PHE A 597 8.87 -23.89 12.11
N SER A 598 9.56 -25.02 12.23
CA SER A 598 8.99 -26.29 12.69
C SER A 598 8.81 -26.28 14.21
N ILE A 599 7.55 -26.21 14.64
CA ILE A 599 6.99 -26.56 15.96
C ILE A 599 8.03 -26.82 17.07
N ILE A 600 8.22 -25.84 17.95
CA ILE A 600 8.60 -26.09 19.35
C ILE A 600 7.32 -26.00 20.18
N ALA A 601 6.98 -27.07 20.88
CA ALA A 601 5.87 -27.08 21.85
C ALA A 601 6.40 -26.74 23.25
N PRO A 602 5.65 -26.02 24.09
CA PRO A 602 5.96 -25.92 25.51
C PRO A 602 5.87 -27.30 26.16
N GLY A 603 6.73 -27.55 27.15
CA GLY A 603 6.99 -28.90 27.66
C GLY A 603 5.80 -29.57 28.34
N LYS A 604 5.80 -30.91 28.31
CA LYS A 604 5.07 -31.77 29.24
C LYS A 604 6.05 -32.78 29.88
N PRO A 605 5.80 -33.23 31.12
CA PRO A 605 6.68 -34.15 31.84
C PRO A 605 6.65 -35.57 31.26
N VAL A 606 7.50 -36.42 31.85
CA VAL A 606 7.84 -37.78 31.40
C VAL A 606 6.65 -38.77 31.50
N ALA A 607 6.71 -39.80 30.64
CA ALA A 607 5.95 -41.06 30.65
C ALA A 607 4.47 -41.04 30.20
N MET A 608 4.26 -41.42 28.93
CA MET A 608 3.52 -42.67 28.63
C MET A 608 3.89 -43.23 27.25
N ARG A 609 4.31 -44.50 27.21
CA ARG A 609 4.41 -45.34 25.99
C ARG A 609 3.29 -46.39 26.02
N ARG A 610 2.85 -46.85 24.84
CA ARG A 610 1.72 -47.76 24.56
C ARG A 610 0.35 -47.08 24.63
N VAL A 611 -0.23 -46.73 23.46
CA VAL A 611 -1.48 -47.28 22.88
C VAL A 611 -1.49 -46.88 21.39
N VAL A 612 -0.92 -47.70 20.50
CA VAL A 612 -1.01 -47.53 19.02
C VAL A 612 -1.10 -48.88 18.28
N SER A 613 -1.18 -50.01 18.99
CA SER A 613 -1.20 -51.36 18.41
C SER A 613 -2.60 -51.87 18.04
N ASP A 614 -3.65 -51.35 18.68
CA ASP A 614 -4.92 -52.08 18.82
C ASP A 614 -6.06 -51.56 17.91
N LEU A 615 -5.75 -50.66 16.96
CA LEU A 615 -6.74 -49.92 16.16
C LEU A 615 -6.60 -50.09 14.64
N LEU A 616 -5.93 -51.17 14.19
CA LEU A 616 -5.80 -51.56 12.78
C LEU A 616 -6.30 -52.98 12.47
N ILE A 617 -7.16 -53.57 13.32
CA ILE A 617 -7.80 -54.88 13.08
C ILE A 617 -9.33 -54.80 13.29
N SER A 618 -10.00 -53.90 12.56
CA SER A 618 -11.46 -53.86 12.35
C SER A 618 -11.80 -52.78 11.31
N ALA A 619 -12.60 -52.98 10.25
CA ALA A 619 -13.24 -54.21 9.77
C ALA A 619 -13.29 -54.21 8.23
N GLY A 620 -13.25 -55.41 7.62
CA GLY A 620 -13.50 -55.60 6.19
C GLY A 620 -14.49 -56.74 5.94
N ARG A 621 -15.77 -56.41 5.70
CA ARG A 621 -16.76 -57.33 5.13
C ARG A 621 -17.71 -56.62 4.15
N ARG A 622 -18.16 -57.40 3.17
CA ARG A 622 -19.10 -57.15 2.05
C ARG A 622 -20.18 -58.27 2.11
N PRO A 623 -21.20 -58.37 1.22
CA PRO A 623 -21.84 -57.39 0.30
C PRO A 623 -23.41 -57.45 0.38
N SER A 624 -24.10 -56.94 -0.67
CA SER A 624 -25.50 -57.21 -1.07
C SER A 624 -26.60 -56.42 -0.32
N ASN A 625 -27.80 -56.16 -0.88
CA ASN A 625 -28.37 -56.54 -2.19
C ASN A 625 -29.50 -55.57 -2.64
N ASN A 626 -29.84 -55.54 -3.95
CA ASN A 626 -31.13 -55.07 -4.53
C ASN A 626 -31.50 -53.55 -4.39
N LEU A 627 -32.39 -52.94 -5.20
CA LEU A 627 -33.13 -53.35 -6.42
C LEU A 627 -33.37 -52.15 -7.38
N SER A 628 -33.89 -52.43 -8.58
CA SER A 628 -33.88 -51.60 -9.80
C SER A 628 -35.13 -50.74 -10.09
N SER A 629 -34.96 -49.59 -10.78
CA SER A 629 -35.86 -49.01 -11.82
C SER A 629 -35.31 -47.63 -12.29
N LEU A 630 -35.51 -47.11 -13.51
CA LEU A 630 -36.13 -47.62 -14.74
C LEU A 630 -35.42 -47.05 -16.00
N ARG A 631 -35.06 -47.95 -16.93
CA ARG A 631 -35.11 -47.86 -18.42
C ARG A 631 -35.22 -46.44 -19.07
N ASN A 632 -34.29 -45.89 -19.86
CA ASN A 632 -33.44 -46.37 -20.99
C ASN A 632 -34.08 -46.30 -22.42
N ARG A 633 -33.65 -45.29 -23.20
CA ARG A 633 -33.48 -45.26 -24.69
C ARG A 633 -32.30 -44.28 -24.95
N ARG A 634 -31.19 -44.55 -25.64
CA ARG A 634 -30.86 -45.29 -26.90
C ARG A 634 -31.55 -44.70 -28.13
N THR A 635 -30.87 -44.39 -29.26
CA THR A 635 -29.43 -44.53 -29.65
C THR A 635 -29.11 -43.70 -30.90
N ASN A 636 -27.82 -43.40 -31.14
CA ASN A 636 -27.06 -43.27 -32.42
C ASN A 636 -27.66 -42.54 -33.66
N GLY A 637 -26.90 -41.89 -34.55
CA GLY A 637 -25.45 -41.64 -34.62
C GLY A 637 -24.98 -41.17 -36.03
N SER A 638 -23.68 -40.88 -36.17
CA SER A 638 -22.87 -40.77 -37.42
C SER A 638 -23.31 -39.85 -38.61
N ASN A 639 -22.58 -38.74 -38.81
CA ASN A 639 -21.60 -38.47 -39.91
C ASN A 639 -21.72 -39.20 -41.29
N PRO A 640 -21.10 -38.68 -42.41
CA PRO A 640 -20.71 -37.28 -42.73
C PRO A 640 -20.74 -36.86 -44.25
N SER A 641 -20.39 -35.58 -44.53
CA SER A 641 -19.53 -35.08 -45.64
C SER A 641 -20.06 -34.76 -47.07
N GLN A 642 -19.34 -33.83 -47.75
CA GLN A 642 -19.24 -33.55 -49.21
C GLN A 642 -20.46 -32.88 -49.93
N GLN A 643 -20.35 -32.13 -51.06
CA GLN A 643 -19.22 -31.62 -51.87
C GLN A 643 -19.60 -30.39 -52.76
N ARG A 644 -18.58 -29.66 -53.30
CA ARG A 644 -18.55 -28.73 -54.49
C ARG A 644 -19.40 -27.43 -54.44
N ARG A 645 -19.03 -26.26 -55.02
CA ARG A 645 -18.14 -25.73 -56.12
C ARG A 645 -18.77 -25.57 -57.52
N HIS A 646 -19.09 -24.32 -57.90
CA HIS A 646 -18.77 -23.62 -59.19
C HIS A 646 -19.01 -22.10 -59.00
N ASN A 647 -18.11 -21.18 -59.39
CA ASN A 647 -17.84 -20.56 -60.72
C ASN A 647 -18.94 -19.58 -61.21
N SER A 648 -18.65 -18.44 -61.86
CA SER A 648 -17.35 -17.83 -62.25
C SER A 648 -17.46 -16.33 -62.61
N ASN A 649 -16.30 -15.67 -62.68
CA ASN A 649 -15.97 -14.35 -63.26
C ASN A 649 -16.90 -13.76 -64.36
N LYS A 650 -16.99 -12.43 -64.38
CA LYS A 650 -16.50 -11.64 -65.53
C LYS A 650 -16.09 -10.20 -65.14
N SER A 651 -15.20 -9.64 -65.94
CA SER A 651 -14.64 -8.27 -65.89
C SER A 651 -14.85 -7.60 -67.25
N ILE A 652 -14.70 -6.26 -67.36
CA ILE A 652 -14.04 -5.51 -68.45
C ILE A 652 -14.24 -3.98 -68.31
N ASP A 653 -13.12 -3.25 -68.40
CA ASP A 653 -12.80 -1.88 -68.87
C ASP A 653 -13.58 -0.60 -68.44
N GLY A 654 -12.87 0.54 -68.59
CA GLY A 654 -13.34 1.94 -68.55
C GLY A 654 -12.81 2.66 -69.82
N PRO A 655 -12.26 3.90 -69.78
CA PRO A 655 -12.38 5.03 -68.83
C PRO A 655 -13.01 6.28 -69.51
N ASP A 656 -13.03 7.48 -68.89
CA ASP A 656 -12.86 8.77 -69.64
C ASP A 656 -12.59 10.02 -68.76
N SER A 657 -12.30 11.19 -69.38
CA SER A 657 -11.51 12.27 -68.71
C SER A 657 -11.86 13.77 -68.96
N ILE A 658 -12.09 14.52 -67.85
CA ILE A 658 -11.72 15.95 -67.59
C ILE A 658 -12.58 17.03 -68.36
N PRO A 659 -12.23 18.34 -68.49
CA PRO A 659 -12.82 19.47 -67.72
C PRO A 659 -13.58 20.58 -68.51
N THR A 660 -14.17 21.54 -67.79
CA THR A 660 -14.29 22.96 -68.23
C THR A 660 -14.07 23.98 -67.09
N LYS A 661 -13.80 25.25 -67.43
CA LYS A 661 -13.48 26.39 -66.53
C LYS A 661 -14.43 27.58 -66.73
N GLY A 662 -14.52 28.43 -65.70
CA GLY A 662 -14.69 29.90 -65.82
C GLY A 662 -15.99 30.50 -65.25
N SER A 663 -16.14 31.82 -65.04
CA SER A 663 -15.20 32.90 -64.65
C SER A 663 -15.88 34.29 -64.71
N SER A 664 -15.43 35.26 -63.89
CA SER A 664 -15.52 36.74 -64.04
C SER A 664 -16.82 37.50 -63.65
N GLY A 665 -16.66 38.81 -63.38
CA GLY A 665 -17.68 39.81 -62.93
C GLY A 665 -17.82 39.90 -61.39
N SER A 666 -17.42 40.93 -60.61
CA SER A 666 -17.43 42.41 -60.70
C SER A 666 -18.82 43.04 -60.45
N THR A 667 -19.02 44.24 -59.83
CA THR A 667 -18.12 45.41 -59.64
C THR A 667 -18.63 46.36 -58.52
N THR A 668 -17.73 47.12 -57.84
CA THR A 668 -17.97 48.45 -57.14
C THR A 668 -18.97 48.53 -55.95
N SER A 669 -19.03 49.58 -55.11
CA SER A 669 -18.38 50.93 -55.06
C SER A 669 -17.97 51.37 -53.63
N SER A 670 -17.39 52.57 -53.48
CA SER A 670 -16.71 53.08 -52.26
C SER A 670 -17.03 54.54 -51.92
N THR A 671 -17.00 54.90 -50.63
CA THR A 671 -16.73 56.26 -50.07
C THR A 671 -16.35 56.11 -48.58
N VAL A 672 -15.64 56.97 -47.83
CA VAL A 672 -14.68 58.11 -47.97
C VAL A 672 -14.86 58.98 -46.70
N SER A 673 -13.77 59.36 -46.03
CA SER A 673 -13.72 60.25 -44.83
C SER A 673 -13.22 61.67 -45.24
N PRO A 674 -13.03 62.72 -44.37
CA PRO A 674 -12.13 62.71 -43.19
C PRO A 674 -12.57 63.69 -42.03
N PRO A 675 -11.74 64.54 -41.32
CA PRO A 675 -11.89 64.80 -39.86
C PRO A 675 -11.96 66.34 -39.55
N PRO A 676 -11.44 66.98 -38.45
CA PRO A 676 -10.85 66.50 -37.18
C PRO A 676 -11.25 67.25 -35.88
N THR A 677 -10.73 66.78 -34.73
CA THR A 677 -10.24 67.63 -33.61
C THR A 677 -9.26 66.82 -32.73
N SER A 678 -8.48 67.47 -31.86
CA SER A 678 -7.22 66.91 -31.32
C SER A 678 -7.01 67.08 -29.81
N ALA A 679 -6.45 66.06 -29.13
CA ALA A 679 -5.63 66.25 -27.91
C ALA A 679 -4.72 65.04 -27.55
N THR A 680 -3.48 65.35 -27.16
CA THR A 680 -2.60 64.63 -26.20
C THR A 680 -2.39 63.10 -26.29
N SER A 681 -1.47 62.72 -27.17
CA SER A 681 -0.28 61.88 -26.89
C SER A 681 -0.17 61.06 -25.59
N ALA A 682 0.07 59.75 -25.74
CA ALA A 682 0.90 58.94 -24.82
C ALA A 682 1.75 57.93 -25.63
N THR A 683 3.07 57.91 -25.42
CA THR A 683 4.02 57.24 -26.33
C THR A 683 4.12 55.73 -26.11
N SER A 684 4.02 54.95 -27.18
CA SER A 684 4.20 53.48 -27.15
C SER A 684 5.69 53.09 -27.22
N PRO A 685 6.16 52.10 -26.44
CA PRO A 685 7.48 51.49 -26.66
C PRO A 685 7.49 50.57 -27.91
N PRO A 686 8.65 50.34 -28.54
CA PRO A 686 8.73 49.69 -29.85
C PRO A 686 8.45 48.17 -29.82
N LEU A 687 8.07 47.65 -31.00
CA LEU A 687 7.78 46.24 -31.28
C LEU A 687 8.86 45.28 -30.75
N SER A 688 8.50 44.44 -29.78
CA SER A 688 9.40 43.40 -29.28
C SER A 688 9.52 42.26 -30.28
N VAL A 689 10.75 41.93 -30.68
CA VAL A 689 11.11 40.82 -31.59
C VAL A 689 10.39 39.51 -31.22
N SER A 690 9.91 38.79 -32.23
CA SER A 690 9.26 37.48 -32.09
C SER A 690 10.21 36.42 -31.51
N ARG A 691 10.26 36.33 -30.17
CA ARG A 691 10.96 35.24 -29.48
C ARG A 691 10.31 33.91 -29.86
N SER A 692 11.01 33.14 -30.68
CA SER A 692 10.72 31.73 -30.93
C SER A 692 10.44 31.01 -29.60
N ARG A 693 9.26 30.37 -29.49
CA ARG A 693 8.83 29.66 -28.30
C ARG A 693 9.71 28.44 -28.08
N ARG A 694 10.74 28.58 -27.24
CA ARG A 694 11.60 27.45 -26.87
C ARG A 694 10.80 26.41 -26.10
N SER A 695 10.98 25.15 -26.48
CA SER A 695 10.31 24.01 -25.84
C SER A 695 10.78 23.84 -24.39
N ALA A 696 9.91 23.28 -23.54
CA ALA A 696 10.29 22.86 -22.19
C ALA A 696 11.49 21.89 -22.19
N TRP A 697 11.67 21.10 -23.26
CA TRP A 697 12.83 20.24 -23.44
C TRP A 697 14.12 21.06 -23.66
N GLU A 698 14.06 22.11 -24.47
CA GLU A 698 15.20 23.01 -24.73
C GLU A 698 15.61 23.82 -23.49
N LEU A 699 14.65 24.16 -22.62
CA LEU A 699 14.93 24.80 -21.34
C LEU A 699 15.68 23.86 -20.39
N ILE A 700 15.23 22.61 -20.22
CA ILE A 700 15.99 21.60 -19.43
C ILE A 700 17.39 21.41 -20.03
N LYS A 701 17.47 21.27 -21.36
CA LYS A 701 18.70 21.11 -22.15
C LYS A 701 19.70 22.27 -21.95
N SER A 702 19.21 23.50 -21.76
CA SER A 702 20.05 24.68 -21.46
C SER A 702 20.57 24.76 -20.01
N GLY A 703 19.93 24.07 -19.06
CA GLY A 703 20.35 24.01 -17.66
C GLY A 703 21.71 23.32 -17.47
N PRO A 704 22.31 23.34 -16.26
CA PRO A 704 23.59 22.66 -16.02
C PRO A 704 23.49 21.14 -16.22
N ILE A 705 22.39 20.52 -15.78
CA ILE A 705 22.11 19.09 -16.01
C ILE A 705 21.88 18.80 -17.49
N GLY A 706 21.18 19.69 -18.21
CA GLY A 706 21.00 19.59 -19.65
C GLY A 706 22.31 19.70 -20.42
N ARG A 707 23.15 20.68 -20.09
CA ARG A 707 24.49 20.85 -20.66
C ARG A 707 25.41 19.67 -20.37
N PHE A 708 25.30 19.05 -19.19
CA PHE A 708 26.00 17.79 -18.90
C PHE A 708 25.44 16.62 -19.73
N GLY A 709 24.11 16.48 -19.83
CA GLY A 709 23.45 15.46 -20.65
C GLY A 709 23.77 15.59 -22.14
N ASP A 710 23.82 16.82 -22.67
CA ASP A 710 24.24 17.15 -24.03
C ASP A 710 25.73 16.90 -24.24
N TRP A 711 26.59 17.32 -23.30
CA TRP A 711 28.02 17.01 -23.35
C TRP A 711 28.27 15.50 -23.37
N TYR A 712 27.59 14.76 -22.49
CA TYR A 712 27.68 13.30 -22.40
C TYR A 712 27.13 12.62 -23.66
N THR A 713 25.99 13.08 -24.18
CA THR A 713 25.40 12.57 -25.43
C THR A 713 26.31 12.84 -26.64
N ASN A 714 26.79 14.08 -26.79
CA ASN A 714 27.72 14.45 -27.86
C ASN A 714 29.06 13.68 -27.75
N THR A 715 29.56 13.43 -26.54
CA THR A 715 30.78 12.64 -26.32
C THR A 715 30.53 11.16 -26.58
N GLN A 716 29.37 10.62 -26.19
CA GLN A 716 28.94 9.25 -26.50
C GLN A 716 28.75 9.02 -28.02
N HIS A 717 28.37 10.05 -28.78
CA HIS A 717 28.36 9.99 -30.25
C HIS A 717 29.75 10.14 -30.88
N LYS A 718 30.58 11.10 -30.42
CA LYS A 718 31.91 11.39 -30.99
C LYS A 718 32.99 10.38 -30.59
N ARG A 719 32.91 9.80 -29.39
CA ARG A 719 33.87 8.87 -28.79
C ARG A 719 33.14 7.76 -28.00
N PRO A 720 32.32 6.91 -28.66
CA PRO A 720 31.48 5.93 -27.98
C PRO A 720 32.26 4.98 -27.08
N TYR A 721 33.37 4.39 -27.56
CA TYR A 721 34.13 3.42 -26.79
C TYR A 721 34.77 4.01 -25.52
N VAL A 722 35.35 5.23 -25.61
CA VAL A 722 35.93 5.94 -24.46
C VAL A 722 34.86 6.30 -23.44
N THR A 723 33.68 6.75 -23.90
CA THR A 723 32.56 7.12 -23.03
C THR A 723 31.97 5.89 -22.32
N GLN A 724 31.89 4.75 -23.00
CA GLN A 724 31.47 3.48 -22.40
C GLN A 724 32.47 2.95 -21.37
N LEU A 725 33.78 3.01 -21.66
CA LEU A 725 34.84 2.65 -20.70
C LEU A 725 34.76 3.50 -19.42
N ALA A 726 34.73 4.82 -19.57
CA ALA A 726 34.63 5.75 -18.44
C ALA A 726 33.33 5.57 -17.63
N SER A 727 32.19 5.39 -18.31
CA SER A 727 30.90 5.13 -17.64
C SER A 727 30.92 3.80 -16.88
N SER A 728 31.54 2.77 -17.45
CA SER A 728 31.66 1.45 -16.82
C SER A 728 32.59 1.51 -15.60
N LEU A 729 33.72 2.20 -15.69
CA LEU A 729 34.63 2.42 -14.55
C LEU A 729 33.88 3.05 -13.37
N ILE A 730 33.11 4.12 -13.62
CA ILE A 730 32.31 4.81 -12.60
C ILE A 730 31.23 3.89 -12.01
N ILE A 731 30.52 3.13 -12.85
CA ILE A 731 29.45 2.22 -12.41
C ILE A 731 29.99 1.10 -11.51
N TYR A 732 31.08 0.43 -11.91
CA TYR A 732 31.66 -0.67 -11.15
C TYR A 732 32.34 -0.16 -9.85
N LEU A 733 33.00 1.01 -9.88
CA LEU A 733 33.55 1.66 -8.69
C LEU A 733 32.44 2.03 -7.68
N ALA A 734 31.33 2.60 -8.14
CA ALA A 734 30.17 2.93 -7.31
C ALA A 734 29.44 1.68 -6.77
N GLY A 735 29.59 0.53 -7.42
CA GLY A 735 29.08 -0.75 -6.94
C GLY A 735 29.89 -1.31 -5.77
N ASP A 736 31.22 -1.32 -5.88
CA ASP A 736 32.10 -1.88 -4.84
C ASP A 736 32.15 -1.01 -3.57
N LEU A 737 32.14 0.32 -3.73
CA LEU A 737 32.11 1.28 -2.61
C LEU A 737 30.95 1.07 -1.62
N LYS A 738 29.85 0.42 -2.04
CA LYS A 738 28.71 0.12 -1.15
C LYS A 738 29.01 -0.95 -0.10
N MET A 739 30.06 -1.76 -0.25
CA MET A 739 30.42 -2.73 0.80
C MET A 739 31.05 -2.06 2.03
N LYS A 740 31.50 -0.80 1.92
CA LYS A 740 32.08 -0.02 3.03
C LYS A 740 31.05 0.46 4.07
N THR A 741 29.83 -0.11 4.11
CA THR A 741 28.74 0.32 5.02
C THR A 741 27.77 -0.81 5.41
N THR A 742 28.17 -2.09 5.27
CA THR A 742 27.30 -3.22 5.63
C THR A 742 28.10 -4.39 6.23
N GLU A 743 28.54 -4.26 7.48
CA GLU A 743 29.03 -5.39 8.28
C GLU A 743 28.80 -5.15 9.78
N SER A 744 28.82 -6.22 10.58
CA SER A 744 28.20 -6.35 11.91
C SER A 744 26.65 -6.21 11.90
N VAL A 745 25.87 -7.00 12.65
CA VAL A 745 26.18 -8.12 13.55
C VAL A 745 25.36 -9.32 13.10
N ASP A 746 25.99 -10.50 13.01
CA ASP A 746 25.33 -11.77 13.27
C ASP A 746 26.18 -12.52 14.32
N GLY A 747 25.54 -13.21 15.26
CA GLY A 747 26.16 -13.55 16.56
C GLY A 747 26.40 -15.04 16.76
N GLY A 748 27.59 -15.53 16.40
CA GLY A 748 28.00 -16.91 16.63
C GLY A 748 29.52 -17.01 16.84
N GLU A 749 29.91 -17.36 18.07
CA GLU A 749 31.28 -17.62 18.54
C GLU A 749 32.29 -16.45 18.49
N ARG A 750 33.22 -16.47 19.44
CA ARG A 750 34.29 -15.46 19.58
C ARG A 750 35.62 -16.08 19.19
N GLU A 751 36.09 -15.80 17.98
CA GLU A 751 37.49 -15.98 17.62
C GLU A 751 38.07 -14.66 17.10
N THR A 752 39.32 -14.36 17.47
CA THR A 752 39.94 -13.05 17.23
C THR A 752 40.51 -12.92 15.82
N VAL A 753 39.63 -12.87 14.83
CA VAL A 753 40.01 -12.55 13.44
C VAL A 753 40.18 -11.03 13.30
N ALA A 754 41.28 -10.61 12.65
CA ALA A 754 41.68 -9.22 12.57
C ALA A 754 40.68 -8.34 11.78
N THR A 755 40.75 -7.02 12.03
CA THR A 755 39.96 -6.00 11.33
C THR A 755 40.07 -6.17 9.81
N ALA A 756 38.97 -6.51 9.15
CA ALA A 756 38.89 -6.61 7.69
C ALA A 756 39.09 -5.23 7.05
N GLY A 757 40.34 -4.93 6.69
CA GLY A 757 40.69 -3.74 5.94
C GLY A 757 40.03 -3.73 4.56
N TYR A 758 39.93 -2.54 3.97
CA TYR A 758 39.54 -2.38 2.57
C TYR A 758 40.45 -3.24 1.68
N ASP A 759 39.86 -4.11 0.85
CA ASP A 759 40.57 -5.00 -0.07
C ASP A 759 40.68 -4.33 -1.46
N PRO A 760 41.80 -3.66 -1.78
CA PRO A 760 41.99 -3.02 -3.09
C PRO A 760 42.12 -4.04 -4.23
N LEU A 761 42.52 -5.28 -3.95
CA LEU A 761 42.66 -6.32 -4.97
C LEU A 761 41.28 -6.77 -5.46
N ARG A 762 40.29 -6.90 -4.57
CA ARG A 762 38.89 -7.13 -4.96
C ARG A 762 38.29 -5.98 -5.75
N THR A 763 38.50 -4.73 -5.32
CA THR A 763 38.05 -3.56 -6.10
C THR A 763 38.67 -3.58 -7.50
N LEU A 764 39.98 -3.82 -7.61
CA LEU A 764 40.71 -3.91 -8.88
C LEU A 764 40.18 -5.06 -9.77
N ARG A 765 39.89 -6.24 -9.20
CA ARG A 765 39.28 -7.37 -9.91
C ARG A 765 37.94 -6.97 -10.56
N HIS A 766 37.03 -6.39 -9.79
CA HIS A 766 35.72 -5.97 -10.30
C HIS A 766 35.83 -4.85 -11.35
N LEU A 767 36.74 -3.89 -11.19
CA LEU A 767 37.01 -2.86 -12.20
C LEU A 767 37.54 -3.46 -13.51
N THR A 768 38.46 -4.41 -13.46
CA THR A 768 38.99 -5.11 -14.64
C THR A 768 37.88 -5.87 -15.39
N VAL A 769 37.03 -6.62 -14.68
CA VAL A 769 35.89 -7.34 -15.26
C VAL A 769 34.92 -6.38 -15.98
N GLY A 770 34.67 -5.20 -15.39
CA GLY A 770 33.81 -4.16 -15.97
C GLY A 770 34.42 -3.44 -17.18
N LEU A 771 35.71 -3.11 -17.13
CA LEU A 771 36.42 -2.47 -18.24
C LEU A 771 36.43 -3.36 -19.48
N VAL A 772 36.86 -4.62 -19.33
CA VAL A 772 36.99 -5.57 -20.46
C VAL A 772 35.62 -5.92 -21.09
N SER A 773 34.55 -5.98 -20.29
CA SER A 773 33.20 -6.29 -20.80
C SER A 773 32.46 -5.09 -21.41
N SER A 774 32.90 -3.84 -21.18
CA SER A 774 32.20 -2.62 -21.59
C SER A 774 32.02 -2.50 -23.12
N ILE A 775 33.09 -2.67 -23.89
CA ILE A 775 33.09 -2.54 -25.36
C ILE A 775 32.30 -3.69 -26.04
N PRO A 776 32.49 -4.97 -25.67
CA PRO A 776 31.65 -6.06 -26.15
C PRO A 776 30.16 -5.84 -25.86
N SER A 777 29.80 -5.40 -24.65
CA SER A 777 28.41 -5.12 -24.25
C SER A 777 27.78 -4.01 -25.11
N TYR A 778 28.50 -2.91 -25.34
CA TYR A 778 28.06 -1.84 -26.24
C TYR A 778 27.86 -2.34 -27.67
N LYS A 779 28.83 -3.08 -28.23
CA LYS A 779 28.72 -3.66 -29.58
C LYS A 779 27.54 -4.63 -29.69
N TRP A 780 27.26 -5.42 -28.66
CA TRP A 780 26.12 -6.34 -28.62
C TRP A 780 24.76 -5.62 -28.63
N PHE A 781 24.57 -4.58 -27.80
CA PHE A 781 23.33 -3.79 -27.83
C PHE A 781 23.13 -3.07 -29.17
N MET A 782 24.21 -2.67 -29.85
CA MET A 782 24.16 -2.13 -31.21
C MET A 782 23.85 -3.22 -32.24
N PHE A 783 24.40 -4.43 -32.13
CA PHE A 783 24.06 -5.57 -32.98
C PHE A 783 22.56 -5.91 -32.89
N LEU A 784 22.02 -6.05 -31.68
CA LEU A 784 20.59 -6.30 -31.48
C LEU A 784 19.72 -5.15 -31.99
N HIS A 785 20.19 -3.90 -31.93
CA HIS A 785 19.44 -2.76 -32.44
C HIS A 785 19.24 -2.83 -33.96
N HIS A 786 20.26 -3.18 -34.75
CA HIS A 786 20.17 -3.17 -36.21
C HIS A 786 19.44 -4.39 -36.78
N ASN A 787 19.72 -5.60 -36.27
CA ASN A 787 19.36 -6.85 -36.96
C ASN A 787 17.92 -7.36 -36.72
N PHE A 788 17.26 -6.97 -35.62
CA PHE A 788 15.98 -7.58 -35.21
C PHE A 788 14.79 -6.62 -35.28
N ASN A 789 14.62 -5.90 -36.40
CA ASN A 789 13.58 -4.89 -36.58
C ASN A 789 12.42 -5.40 -37.46
N TYR A 790 11.38 -5.93 -36.83
CA TYR A 790 10.14 -6.36 -37.49
C TYR A 790 9.07 -5.27 -37.51
N THR A 791 8.12 -5.36 -38.45
CA THR A 791 6.96 -4.47 -38.60
C THR A 791 6.12 -4.35 -37.32
N SER A 792 5.90 -5.46 -36.60
CA SER A 792 5.30 -5.44 -35.26
C SER A 792 6.34 -5.03 -34.21
N LYS A 793 6.10 -3.89 -33.54
CA LYS A 793 6.91 -3.42 -32.39
C LYS A 793 7.03 -4.49 -31.30
N PHE A 794 5.95 -5.21 -31.01
CA PHE A 794 5.95 -6.29 -30.02
C PHE A 794 6.91 -7.42 -30.43
N ARG A 795 6.82 -7.91 -31.68
CA ARG A 795 7.73 -8.95 -32.22
C ARG A 795 9.19 -8.46 -32.21
N SER A 796 9.42 -7.20 -32.59
CA SER A 796 10.73 -6.53 -32.59
C SER A 796 11.37 -6.46 -31.19
N ILE A 797 10.59 -6.23 -30.13
CA ILE A 797 11.09 -6.24 -28.74
C ILE A 797 11.25 -7.68 -28.24
N PHE A 798 10.24 -8.53 -28.43
CA PHE A 798 10.25 -9.92 -27.95
C PHE A 798 11.44 -10.72 -28.48
N THR A 799 11.73 -10.65 -29.78
CA THR A 799 12.90 -11.35 -30.36
C THR A 799 14.21 -10.80 -29.82
N LYS A 800 14.36 -9.47 -29.64
CA LYS A 800 15.57 -8.89 -29.03
C LYS A 800 15.78 -9.38 -27.59
N VAL A 801 14.71 -9.45 -26.79
CA VAL A 801 14.76 -9.99 -25.43
C VAL A 801 15.10 -11.49 -25.43
N ALA A 802 14.47 -12.28 -26.30
CA ALA A 802 14.76 -13.71 -26.41
C ALA A 802 16.23 -13.98 -26.78
N VAL A 803 16.77 -13.30 -27.79
CA VAL A 803 18.17 -13.44 -28.21
C VAL A 803 19.14 -12.92 -27.13
N GLN A 804 18.79 -11.85 -26.41
CA GLN A 804 19.55 -11.36 -25.26
C GLN A 804 19.65 -12.43 -24.15
N GLN A 805 18.54 -13.08 -23.79
CA GLN A 805 18.53 -14.11 -22.75
C GLN A 805 19.17 -15.43 -23.19
N ALA A 806 19.01 -15.82 -24.46
CA ALA A 806 19.53 -17.08 -24.99
C ALA A 806 21.04 -17.04 -25.27
N VAL A 807 21.59 -15.89 -25.70
CA VAL A 807 22.99 -15.79 -26.15
C VAL A 807 23.84 -14.95 -25.19
N PHE A 808 23.44 -13.70 -24.92
CA PHE A 808 24.28 -12.79 -24.13
C PHE A 808 24.37 -13.19 -22.66
N THR A 809 23.24 -13.54 -22.03
CA THR A 809 23.22 -13.87 -20.60
C THR A 809 24.10 -15.08 -20.24
N PRO A 810 24.07 -16.22 -20.95
CA PRO A 810 25.02 -17.32 -20.71
C PRO A 810 26.48 -16.91 -20.94
N VAL A 811 26.80 -16.26 -22.07
CA VAL A 811 28.17 -15.86 -22.41
C VAL A 811 28.74 -14.86 -21.39
N PHE A 812 27.97 -13.84 -21.01
CA PHE A 812 28.39 -12.85 -20.02
C PHE A 812 28.56 -13.45 -18.62
N ASN A 813 27.65 -14.33 -18.19
CA ASN A 813 27.77 -15.00 -16.89
C ASN A 813 29.01 -15.90 -16.85
N THR A 814 29.24 -16.70 -17.88
CA THR A 814 30.46 -17.53 -18.00
C THR A 814 31.71 -16.67 -17.94
N TYR A 815 31.80 -15.62 -18.76
CA TYR A 815 32.91 -14.65 -18.74
C TYR A 815 33.13 -14.05 -17.34
N PHE A 816 32.06 -13.61 -16.66
CA PHE A 816 32.14 -12.96 -15.35
C PHE A 816 32.72 -13.91 -14.29
N PHE A 817 32.20 -15.13 -14.20
CA PHE A 817 32.69 -16.14 -13.26
C PHE A 817 34.12 -16.59 -13.60
N SER A 818 34.45 -16.82 -14.88
CA SER A 818 35.80 -17.16 -15.32
C SER A 818 36.82 -16.10 -14.89
N MET A 819 36.56 -14.83 -15.22
CA MET A 819 37.47 -13.73 -14.88
C MET A 819 37.57 -13.50 -13.37
N GLN A 820 36.45 -13.61 -12.64
CA GLN A 820 36.46 -13.44 -11.18
C GLN A 820 37.21 -14.57 -10.46
N SER A 821 37.20 -15.80 -11.01
CA SER A 821 37.96 -16.94 -10.48
C SER A 821 39.46 -16.86 -10.84
N LEU A 822 39.79 -16.63 -12.11
CA LEU A 822 41.18 -16.52 -12.57
C LEU A 822 41.91 -15.33 -11.92
N LEU A 823 41.28 -14.15 -11.86
CA LEU A 823 41.86 -13.01 -11.16
C LEU A 823 41.91 -13.19 -9.64
N ALA A 824 41.19 -14.16 -9.06
CA ALA A 824 41.34 -14.56 -7.66
C ALA A 824 42.59 -15.42 -7.41
N GLY A 825 43.26 -15.91 -8.45
CA GLY A 825 44.44 -16.79 -8.38
C GLY A 825 44.14 -18.27 -8.55
N ALA A 826 42.92 -18.63 -8.96
CA ALA A 826 42.49 -20.01 -9.17
C ALA A 826 43.09 -20.63 -10.44
N THR A 827 43.28 -21.94 -10.43
CA THR A 827 43.57 -22.75 -11.62
C THR A 827 42.44 -22.74 -12.64
N ILE A 828 42.71 -23.23 -13.86
CA ILE A 828 41.72 -23.34 -14.93
C ILE A 828 40.70 -24.44 -14.57
N GLU A 829 41.18 -25.49 -13.92
CA GLU A 829 40.47 -26.67 -13.42
C GLU A 829 39.47 -26.29 -12.32
N GLU A 830 39.92 -25.62 -11.24
CA GLU A 830 39.03 -25.03 -10.22
C GLU A 830 37.96 -24.13 -10.86
N THR A 831 38.37 -23.30 -11.81
CA THR A 831 37.50 -22.34 -12.49
C THR A 831 36.41 -23.07 -13.29
N TRP A 832 36.73 -24.20 -13.92
CA TRP A 832 35.78 -25.03 -14.64
C TRP A 832 34.73 -25.65 -13.71
N GLU A 833 35.12 -26.20 -12.56
CA GLU A 833 34.15 -26.74 -11.60
C GLU A 833 33.26 -25.65 -10.98
N ARG A 834 33.83 -24.48 -10.64
CA ARG A 834 33.05 -23.31 -10.17
C ARG A 834 32.04 -22.84 -11.21
N LEU A 835 32.39 -22.87 -12.51
CA LEU A 835 31.48 -22.53 -13.61
C LEU A 835 30.29 -23.47 -13.69
N LYS A 836 30.50 -24.80 -13.57
CA LYS A 836 29.41 -25.80 -13.59
C LYS A 836 28.37 -25.54 -12.50
N LEU A 837 28.80 -25.13 -11.31
CA LEU A 837 27.91 -24.82 -10.17
C LEU A 837 27.23 -23.45 -10.31
N ALA A 838 27.99 -22.42 -10.68
CA ALA A 838 27.53 -21.02 -10.63
C ALA A 838 26.70 -20.60 -11.86
N VAL A 839 27.08 -21.04 -13.08
CA VAL A 839 26.45 -20.57 -14.32
C VAL A 839 24.98 -21.00 -14.46
N PRO A 840 24.58 -22.28 -14.25
CA PRO A 840 23.18 -22.69 -14.40
C PRO A 840 22.25 -22.00 -13.39
N ASN A 841 22.71 -21.86 -12.14
CA ASN A 841 22.00 -21.15 -11.08
C ASN A 841 21.85 -19.65 -11.40
N SER A 842 22.90 -19.03 -11.93
CA SER A 842 22.86 -17.64 -12.39
C SER A 842 21.89 -17.44 -13.55
N ILE A 843 21.86 -18.33 -14.56
CA ILE A 843 20.90 -18.27 -15.68
C ILE A 843 19.45 -18.45 -15.18
N LYS A 844 19.18 -19.46 -14.34
CA LYS A 844 17.86 -19.73 -13.74
C LYS A 844 17.30 -18.55 -12.94
N ASN A 845 18.17 -17.75 -12.32
CA ASN A 845 17.77 -16.53 -11.62
C ASN A 845 17.77 -15.29 -12.54
N SER A 846 18.60 -15.26 -13.59
CA SER A 846 18.64 -14.16 -14.56
C SER A 846 17.29 -13.96 -15.26
N VAL A 847 16.66 -15.06 -15.68
CA VAL A 847 15.36 -15.08 -16.38
C VAL A 847 14.22 -14.49 -15.53
N LYS A 848 14.37 -14.39 -14.20
CA LYS A 848 13.36 -13.79 -13.32
C LYS A 848 13.34 -12.24 -13.37
N LEU A 849 14.42 -11.61 -13.82
CA LEU A 849 14.64 -10.16 -13.74
C LEU A 849 14.98 -9.54 -15.10
N TRP A 850 15.96 -10.11 -15.79
CA TRP A 850 16.53 -9.51 -17.01
C TRP A 850 15.57 -9.43 -18.21
N PRO A 851 14.57 -10.30 -18.42
CA PRO A 851 13.60 -10.11 -19.51
C PRO A 851 12.81 -8.79 -19.39
N ALA A 852 12.37 -8.43 -18.18
CA ALA A 852 11.64 -7.18 -17.94
C ALA A 852 12.54 -5.95 -18.10
N VAL A 853 13.75 -6.00 -17.52
CA VAL A 853 14.76 -4.93 -17.63
C VAL A 853 15.18 -4.69 -19.08
N THR A 854 15.38 -5.75 -19.85
CA THR A 854 15.82 -5.65 -21.26
C THR A 854 14.66 -5.24 -22.18
N ALA A 855 13.43 -5.70 -21.95
CA ALA A 855 12.25 -5.19 -22.64
C ALA A 855 12.10 -3.67 -22.46
N PHE A 856 12.19 -3.18 -21.21
CA PHE A 856 12.16 -1.75 -20.90
C PHE A 856 13.29 -0.98 -21.61
N SER A 857 14.51 -1.52 -21.61
CA SER A 857 15.67 -0.92 -22.30
C SER A 857 15.47 -0.82 -23.82
N PHE A 858 14.86 -1.82 -24.45
CA PHE A 858 14.53 -1.77 -25.88
C PHE A 858 13.34 -0.86 -26.21
N MET A 859 12.40 -0.66 -25.27
CA MET A 859 11.23 0.21 -25.43
C MET A 859 11.56 1.71 -25.28
N TYR A 860 12.30 2.09 -24.24
CA TYR A 860 12.40 3.49 -23.79
C TYR A 860 13.79 4.12 -23.90
N ILE A 861 14.85 3.33 -24.08
CA ILE A 861 16.23 3.82 -23.98
C ILE A 861 16.89 3.85 -25.36
N PRO A 862 17.53 4.96 -25.77
CA PRO A 862 18.26 5.02 -27.04
C PRO A 862 19.41 4.00 -27.09
N PRO A 863 19.70 3.40 -28.26
CA PRO A 863 20.65 2.28 -28.39
C PRO A 863 22.00 2.50 -27.68
N HIS A 864 22.57 3.70 -27.85
CA HIS A 864 23.89 4.06 -27.32
C HIS A 864 23.98 4.06 -25.78
N PHE A 865 22.85 4.19 -25.07
CA PHE A 865 22.81 4.24 -23.60
C PHE A 865 22.37 2.91 -22.96
N ARG A 866 21.92 1.92 -23.74
CA ARG A 866 21.41 0.64 -23.21
C ARG A 866 22.45 -0.14 -22.40
N SER A 867 23.71 -0.11 -22.84
CA SER A 867 24.86 -0.68 -22.13
C SER A 867 25.07 -0.03 -20.74
N VAL A 868 24.97 1.31 -20.67
CA VAL A 868 25.15 2.08 -19.42
C VAL A 868 23.99 1.84 -18.45
N PHE A 869 22.75 1.87 -18.94
CA PHE A 869 21.56 1.52 -18.16
C PHE A 869 21.60 0.08 -17.63
N GLY A 870 22.00 -0.86 -18.51
CA GLY A 870 22.24 -2.25 -18.13
C GLY A 870 23.28 -2.34 -17.02
N GLY A 871 24.39 -1.61 -17.13
CA GLY A 871 25.42 -1.49 -16.10
C GLY A 871 24.88 -0.96 -14.77
N MET A 872 24.08 0.12 -14.76
CA MET A 872 23.51 0.70 -13.54
C MET A 872 22.61 -0.28 -12.78
N ILE A 873 21.79 -1.07 -13.49
CA ILE A 873 20.98 -2.13 -12.87
C ILE A 873 21.85 -3.34 -12.50
N ALA A 874 22.88 -3.63 -13.31
CA ALA A 874 23.83 -4.71 -13.05
C ALA A 874 24.64 -4.50 -11.76
N VAL A 875 24.76 -3.30 -11.19
CA VAL A 875 25.46 -3.08 -9.91
C VAL A 875 24.98 -4.04 -8.81
N GLY A 876 23.67 -4.11 -8.56
CA GLY A 876 23.11 -5.03 -7.57
C GLY A 876 23.19 -6.51 -8.00
N TRP A 877 23.18 -6.77 -9.31
CA TRP A 877 23.34 -8.11 -9.86
C TRP A 877 24.79 -8.62 -9.73
N GLN A 878 25.79 -7.76 -9.89
CA GLN A 878 27.21 -8.09 -9.73
C GLN A 878 27.55 -8.45 -8.29
N THR A 879 26.97 -7.78 -7.30
CA THR A 879 27.07 -8.19 -5.89
C THR A 879 26.54 -9.61 -5.69
N TYR A 880 25.39 -9.93 -6.29
CA TYR A 880 24.79 -11.26 -6.25
C TYR A 880 25.62 -12.33 -7.00
N LEU A 881 26.16 -12.01 -8.18
CA LEU A 881 27.07 -12.90 -8.91
C LEU A 881 28.38 -13.12 -8.12
N SER A 882 28.94 -12.09 -7.50
CA SER A 882 30.14 -12.22 -6.67
C SER A 882 29.89 -13.12 -5.45
N TRP A 883 28.72 -13.00 -4.82
CA TRP A 883 28.29 -13.90 -3.74
C TRP A 883 28.11 -15.35 -4.22
N LEU A 884 27.49 -15.57 -5.40
CA LEU A 884 27.42 -16.91 -6.01
C LEU A 884 28.81 -17.51 -6.28
N ASN A 885 29.75 -16.69 -6.76
CA ASN A 885 31.12 -17.14 -7.03
C ASN A 885 31.86 -17.53 -5.74
N GLN A 886 31.72 -16.71 -4.69
CA GLN A 886 32.26 -17.02 -3.36
C GLN A 886 31.63 -18.27 -2.75
N LYS A 887 30.32 -18.49 -2.94
CA LYS A 887 29.64 -19.70 -2.51
C LYS A 887 30.20 -20.93 -3.24
N ALA A 888 30.25 -20.90 -4.57
CA ALA A 888 30.77 -22.02 -5.37
C ALA A 888 32.25 -22.32 -5.06
N ALA A 889 33.06 -21.30 -4.77
CA ALA A 889 34.45 -21.49 -4.35
C ALA A 889 34.58 -22.22 -3.00
N ARG A 890 33.69 -21.93 -2.03
CA ARG A 890 33.62 -22.66 -0.75
C ARG A 890 33.16 -24.11 -0.93
N GLU A 891 32.18 -24.34 -1.80
CA GLU A 891 31.67 -25.69 -2.10
C GLU A 891 32.72 -26.58 -2.78
N VAL A 892 33.52 -26.02 -3.70
CA VAL A 892 34.67 -26.72 -4.32
C VAL A 892 35.78 -27.01 -3.30
N ALA A 893 36.19 -26.01 -2.50
CA ALA A 893 37.23 -26.20 -1.49
C ALA A 893 36.83 -27.23 -0.41
N ALA A 894 35.53 -27.30 -0.05
CA ALA A 894 35.01 -28.32 0.85
C ALA A 894 35.03 -29.73 0.23
N ALA A 895 34.79 -29.86 -1.08
CA ALA A 895 34.91 -31.13 -1.80
C ALA A 895 36.38 -31.59 -1.94
N GLU A 896 37.32 -30.66 -2.14
CA GLU A 896 38.76 -30.93 -2.17
C GLU A 896 39.29 -31.34 -0.79
N ALA A 897 38.82 -30.69 0.29
CA ALA A 897 39.11 -31.08 1.67
C ALA A 897 38.53 -32.47 2.02
N ALA A 898 37.35 -32.82 1.48
CA ALA A 898 36.78 -34.15 1.62
C ALA A 898 37.60 -35.22 0.88
N ALA A 899 37.97 -34.95 -0.38
CA ALA A 899 38.76 -35.87 -1.19
C ALA A 899 40.16 -36.12 -0.62
N SER A 900 40.80 -35.11 -0.03
CA SER A 900 42.15 -35.20 0.56
C SER A 900 42.16 -35.79 1.99
N SER A 901 41.04 -35.78 2.71
CA SER A 901 40.92 -36.40 4.04
C SER A 901 40.49 -37.87 4.02
N GLY A 902 40.04 -38.39 2.87
CA GLY A 902 39.72 -39.82 2.71
C GLY A 902 38.45 -40.29 3.44
N VAL A 903 37.61 -39.36 3.92
CA VAL A 903 36.38 -39.67 4.66
C VAL A 903 35.17 -39.68 3.72
N GLU A 904 34.43 -40.80 3.68
CA GLU A 904 33.16 -40.87 2.94
C GLU A 904 32.11 -39.91 3.53
N ILE A 905 31.82 -38.81 2.82
CA ILE A 905 30.75 -37.89 3.21
C ILE A 905 29.39 -38.44 2.78
N SER A 906 28.83 -39.31 3.61
CA SER A 906 27.41 -39.70 3.58
C SER A 906 26.47 -38.58 4.07
N ALA A 907 27.01 -37.54 4.73
CA ALA A 907 26.24 -36.58 5.52
C ALA A 907 25.67 -35.35 4.77
N VAL A 908 26.11 -35.05 3.55
CA VAL A 908 25.78 -33.76 2.86
C VAL A 908 24.66 -33.89 1.80
N ARG A 909 24.27 -35.11 1.40
CA ARG A 909 23.27 -35.32 0.32
C ARG A 909 21.80 -35.27 0.76
N THR A 910 21.52 -35.29 2.06
CA THR A 910 20.17 -35.50 2.63
C THR A 910 19.22 -34.30 2.55
N ALA A 911 19.65 -33.17 1.99
CA ALA A 911 18.85 -31.96 1.84
C ALA A 911 17.97 -31.93 0.57
N ASP A 912 18.50 -32.33 -0.60
CA ASP A 912 17.77 -32.26 -1.88
C ASP A 912 16.92 -33.52 -2.18
N ASP A 913 17.38 -34.72 -1.79
CA ASP A 913 16.68 -35.98 -2.11
C ASP A 913 15.32 -36.15 -1.40
N ARG A 914 14.96 -35.27 -0.46
CA ARG A 914 13.61 -35.21 0.14
C ARG A 914 12.58 -34.43 -0.70
N ILE A 915 12.99 -33.84 -1.82
CA ILE A 915 12.11 -33.09 -2.74
C ILE A 915 11.77 -33.91 -3.99
N SER A 916 12.50 -35.00 -4.28
CA SER A 916 12.27 -35.88 -5.45
C SER A 916 11.27 -37.02 -5.22
N GLN A 917 10.96 -37.37 -3.96
CA GLN A 917 10.01 -38.44 -3.59
C GLN A 917 8.64 -37.94 -3.09
N ALA A 918 8.27 -36.70 -3.44
CA ALA A 918 6.97 -36.09 -3.12
C ALA A 918 6.37 -35.36 -4.35
N ALA A 919 6.36 -36.05 -5.49
CA ALA A 919 5.83 -35.63 -6.78
C ALA A 919 4.83 -36.66 -7.31
#